data_AF-A0AAQ3T3W4-F1
#
_entry.id   AF-A0AAQ3T3W4-F1
#
_cell.length_a   1.000
_cell.length_b   1.000
_cell.length_c   1.000
_cell.angle_alpha   90.00
_cell.angle_beta   90.00
_cell.angle_gamma   90.00
#
_symmetry.space_group_name_H-M   'P 1'
#
loop_
_entity.id
_entity.type
_entity.pdbx_description
1 polymer ?
#
loop_
_entity_poly.entity_id
_entity_poly.type
_entity_poly.pdbx_seq_one_letter_code
_entity_poly.pdbx_strand_id
1 'polypeptide(L)'
;MFVDVSLSKLKRAKAIVMKKAVDATKGQYEKLYDYQLELLRSNPDSTVVINKEDNTDPPIFKRMYICLDTCKKGFLAGCRKVIGLDGCFFKGAMSGELLCALGRDNNNQMYPVAWVVVDKENNGNWDWFCDLLSRDIKFEGRKDWVIISDQQKGIINAVMKWAPEAEHRNCARHIYANWKKEFNDKEWQKMFWACAKAPNQVLFNRARAKLAQKTRARAQAILNTHPQHWSRAWFRFYPIISMLEAIRIKVMVRIQEQRTKAERWHDQICPNIYKKLNMYIKQSGNCHAVCNGADKFEVRYYDHRFTVDLAKKECSCRYWQLSGLPCAHAISSIYFKTNSLDAYIADCYTVEKFKKIYSHCLEPLPSMATGHGDMKSIFVGQRVLPVRLGRPAFGPESLAFDHRGDGPYTGVSNGRVLRWRGAQRGWAEFAHNYKHETVGMCAAKKRLVVPESVCGRPLGLQFHRQSGDLYYADAYLGLMRVGRRGGVAEAVATEADGAPLNFVNGVDVDQDTGHVYFTDSSATYQRRLQRPKPSIPFCPCLINYTFISCSDYIMISLTGDATGRLLRYDPATGGAAVLATGLSFPNGVAVSADGTHVVVAETTPCRLLRHWLRGPAAGTTEPFADLPGYPDNVRRAGAGADADAGHDYYWVALNRDRSWLKEGITPRSVAAVRVRADTGAVVEALRGLGNATVSEVLERPGGALWLGSVDTPYVGLFRTGI
;
A
#
# COMPACT_ATOMS: atom_id res chain seq x y z
N MET A 1 6.77 -52.85 11.61
CA MET A 1 7.46 -53.65 12.64
C MET A 1 7.62 -52.77 13.87
N PHE A 2 6.80 -52.95 14.91
CA PHE A 2 6.98 -52.28 16.20
C PHE A 2 7.63 -53.30 17.14
N VAL A 3 8.77 -52.95 17.72
CA VAL A 3 9.54 -53.82 18.62
C VAL A 3 9.01 -53.64 20.04
N ASP A 4 8.65 -54.73 20.71
CA ASP A 4 8.22 -54.73 22.10
C ASP A 4 9.44 -54.71 23.05
N VAL A 5 9.62 -53.63 23.81
CA VAL A 5 10.81 -53.41 24.67
C VAL A 5 10.36 -52.96 26.07
N SER A 6 10.84 -53.66 27.10
CA SER A 6 10.47 -53.36 28.49
C SER A 6 11.05 -52.03 29.01
N LEU A 7 10.32 -51.36 29.90
CA LEU A 7 10.70 -50.07 30.49
C LEU A 7 12.08 -50.10 31.17
N SER A 8 12.45 -51.24 31.76
CA SER A 8 13.74 -51.47 32.40
C SER A 8 14.89 -51.50 31.39
N LYS A 9 14.68 -52.09 30.20
CA LYS A 9 15.64 -52.06 29.10
C LYS A 9 15.82 -50.63 28.56
N LEU A 10 14.74 -49.85 28.46
CA LEU A 10 14.80 -48.43 28.07
C LEU A 10 15.57 -47.57 29.08
N LYS A 11 15.33 -47.73 30.39
CA LYS A 11 16.08 -47.01 31.44
C LYS A 11 17.58 -47.34 31.40
N ARG A 12 17.94 -48.61 31.20
CA ARG A 12 19.34 -49.07 31.11
C ARG A 12 20.02 -48.53 29.85
N ALA A 13 19.33 -48.57 28.70
CA ALA A 13 19.82 -47.99 27.46
C ALA A 13 20.05 -46.47 27.62
N LYS A 14 19.11 -45.74 28.23
CA LYS A 14 19.27 -44.30 28.54
C LYS A 14 20.49 -44.04 29.43
N ALA A 15 20.70 -44.83 30.49
CA ALA A 15 21.85 -44.67 31.38
C ALA A 15 23.19 -44.89 30.65
N ILE A 16 23.28 -45.90 29.78
CA ILE A 16 24.49 -46.17 28.97
C ILE A 16 24.76 -45.01 28.00
N VAL A 17 23.73 -44.49 27.34
CA VAL A 17 23.84 -43.35 26.41
C VAL A 17 24.27 -42.08 27.15
N MET A 18 23.68 -41.79 28.31
CA MET A 18 24.07 -40.63 29.12
C MET A 18 25.50 -40.74 29.63
N LYS A 19 25.95 -41.92 30.07
CA LYS A 19 27.33 -42.15 30.51
C LYS A 19 28.32 -41.91 29.36
N LYS A 20 28.07 -42.49 28.19
CA LYS A 20 28.89 -42.25 26.99
C LYS A 20 28.93 -40.77 26.58
N ALA A 21 27.81 -40.05 26.72
CA ALA A 21 27.74 -38.62 26.43
C ALA A 21 28.58 -37.79 27.42
N VAL A 22 28.55 -38.11 28.73
CA VAL A 22 29.38 -37.48 29.75
C VAL A 22 30.87 -37.78 29.50
N ASP A 23 31.22 -39.04 29.25
CA ASP A 23 32.60 -39.46 28.99
C ASP A 23 33.19 -38.75 27.76
N ALA A 24 32.39 -38.51 26.71
CA ALA A 24 32.80 -37.77 25.51
C ALA A 24 33.07 -36.27 25.75
N THR A 25 32.50 -35.71 26.82
CA THR A 25 32.67 -34.28 27.19
C THR A 25 33.82 -34.04 28.18
N LYS A 26 34.50 -35.10 28.64
CA LYS A 26 35.61 -35.00 29.59
C LYS A 26 36.78 -34.20 29.01
N GLY A 27 37.33 -33.27 29.79
CA GLY A 27 38.46 -32.42 29.39
C GLY A 27 38.13 -31.30 28.40
N GLN A 28 36.86 -31.10 28.00
CA GLN A 28 36.50 -30.01 27.08
C GLN A 28 36.63 -28.62 27.72
N TYR A 29 36.33 -28.51 29.02
CA TYR A 29 36.47 -27.24 29.76
C TYR A 29 37.93 -26.77 29.89
N GLU A 30 38.88 -27.70 29.88
CA GLU A 30 40.32 -27.40 29.94
C GLU A 30 40.79 -26.66 28.67
N LYS A 31 40.10 -26.87 27.54
CA LYS A 31 40.44 -26.30 26.23
C LYS A 31 39.81 -24.92 25.96
N LEU A 32 39.02 -24.37 26.89
CA LEU A 32 38.29 -23.12 26.64
C LEU A 32 39.21 -21.92 26.45
N TYR A 33 40.36 -21.87 27.14
CA TYR A 33 41.35 -20.80 26.97
C TYR A 33 42.09 -20.92 25.64
N ASP A 34 42.44 -22.15 25.24
CA ASP A 34 43.03 -22.40 23.92
C ASP A 34 42.06 -21.98 22.81
N TYR A 35 40.76 -22.28 22.99
CA TYR A 35 39.72 -21.88 22.06
C TYR A 35 39.53 -20.36 22.01
N GLN A 36 39.56 -19.66 23.16
CA GLN A 36 39.54 -18.20 23.21
C GLN A 36 40.74 -17.59 22.45
N LEU A 37 41.95 -18.10 22.70
CA LEU A 37 43.16 -17.62 22.03
C LEU A 37 43.07 -17.84 20.52
N GLU A 38 42.59 -19.00 20.08
CA GLU A 38 42.43 -19.31 18.65
C GLU A 38 41.37 -18.42 17.97
N LEU A 39 40.26 -18.12 18.66
CA LEU A 39 39.25 -17.18 18.16
C LEU A 39 39.82 -15.77 18.00
N LEU A 40 40.60 -15.28 18.98
CA LEU A 40 41.21 -13.95 18.92
C LEU A 40 42.36 -13.88 17.89
N ARG A 41 43.09 -14.98 17.69
CA ARG A 41 44.13 -15.10 16.66
C ARG A 41 43.54 -15.04 15.24
N SER A 42 42.45 -15.78 15.02
CA SER A 42 41.81 -15.90 13.70
C SER A 42 40.87 -14.73 13.36
N ASN A 43 40.28 -14.08 14.36
CA ASN A 43 39.38 -12.94 14.21
C ASN A 43 39.83 -11.78 15.12
N PRO A 44 40.88 -11.03 14.72
CA PRO A 44 41.32 -9.84 15.43
C PRO A 44 40.16 -8.87 15.68
N ASP A 45 40.18 -8.14 16.80
CA ASP A 45 39.12 -7.21 17.27
C ASP A 45 37.81 -7.86 17.77
N SER A 46 37.72 -9.19 17.77
CA SER A 46 36.62 -9.89 18.43
C SER A 46 36.70 -9.75 19.96
N THR A 47 35.56 -9.84 20.63
CA THR A 47 35.46 -9.74 22.09
C THR A 47 35.08 -11.09 22.66
N VAL A 48 36.03 -11.74 23.33
CA VAL A 48 35.85 -13.05 23.98
C VAL A 48 36.30 -12.94 25.43
N VAL A 49 35.39 -13.19 26.38
CA VAL A 49 35.66 -13.02 27.83
C VAL A 49 35.23 -14.27 28.58
N ILE A 50 36.13 -14.88 29.36
CA ILE A 50 35.87 -16.07 30.20
C ILE A 50 36.01 -15.70 31.68
N ASN A 51 35.04 -16.09 32.50
CA ASN A 51 35.11 -16.00 33.96
C ASN A 51 35.07 -17.41 34.59
N LYS A 52 35.83 -17.58 35.67
CA LYS A 52 35.80 -18.77 36.54
C LYS A 52 35.30 -18.39 37.94
N GLU A 53 35.05 -19.41 38.75
CA GLU A 53 34.85 -19.25 40.20
C GLU A 53 36.15 -19.56 40.93
N ASP A 54 36.82 -18.51 41.43
CA ASP A 54 38.21 -18.60 41.91
C ASP A 54 38.36 -19.29 43.28
N ASN A 55 37.25 -19.57 43.99
CA ASN A 55 37.24 -20.15 45.34
C ASN A 55 37.04 -21.69 45.37
N THR A 56 37.26 -22.37 44.25
CA THR A 56 37.10 -23.83 44.13
C THR A 56 38.33 -24.46 43.48
N ASP A 57 38.79 -25.59 44.01
CA ASP A 57 39.90 -26.36 43.42
C ASP A 57 39.39 -27.76 43.02
N PRO A 58 39.34 -28.09 41.72
CA PRO A 58 39.75 -27.26 40.57
C PRO A 58 38.78 -26.09 40.27
N PRO A 59 39.26 -25.02 39.60
CA PRO A 59 38.45 -23.85 39.30
C PRO A 59 37.28 -24.19 38.37
N ILE A 60 36.08 -23.78 38.77
CA ILE A 60 34.84 -24.10 38.05
C ILE A 60 34.55 -23.04 36.98
N PHE A 61 34.21 -23.48 35.78
CA PHE A 61 33.76 -22.61 34.69
C PHE A 61 32.45 -21.91 35.08
N LYS A 62 32.41 -20.57 34.95
CA LYS A 62 31.24 -19.77 35.30
C LYS A 62 30.49 -19.25 34.08
N ARG A 63 31.20 -18.60 33.16
CA ARG A 63 30.58 -18.00 31.96
C ARG A 63 31.60 -17.62 30.89
N MET A 64 31.16 -17.59 29.63
CA MET A 64 31.95 -17.17 28.46
C MET A 64 31.12 -16.33 27.49
N TYR A 65 31.56 -15.10 27.23
CA TYR A 65 30.97 -14.19 26.24
C TYR A 65 31.74 -14.27 24.92
N ILE A 66 31.02 -14.23 23.80
CA ILE A 66 31.59 -14.19 22.44
C ILE A 66 30.82 -13.17 21.59
N CYS A 67 31.53 -12.17 21.08
CA CYS A 67 31.09 -11.30 19.98
C CYS A 67 32.19 -11.20 18.94
N LEU A 68 31.97 -11.80 17.77
CA LEU A 68 32.93 -11.77 16.68
C LEU A 68 32.88 -10.42 15.96
N ASP A 69 34.04 -9.88 15.60
CA ASP A 69 34.15 -8.58 14.93
C ASP A 69 33.35 -8.53 13.61
N THR A 70 33.34 -9.63 12.86
CA THR A 70 32.56 -9.78 11.62
C THR A 70 31.05 -9.64 11.86
N CYS A 71 30.52 -10.25 12.93
CA CYS A 71 29.13 -10.12 13.34
C CYS A 71 28.81 -8.69 13.80
N LYS A 72 29.70 -8.09 14.59
CA LYS A 72 29.59 -6.71 15.08
C LYS A 72 29.51 -5.71 13.93
N LYS A 73 30.47 -5.76 13.01
CA LYS A 73 30.54 -4.88 11.82
C LYS A 73 29.36 -5.11 10.88
N GLY A 74 29.01 -6.37 10.58
CA GLY A 74 27.89 -6.69 9.70
C GLY A 74 26.54 -6.21 10.25
N PHE A 75 26.35 -6.31 11.57
CA PHE A 75 25.18 -5.77 12.22
C PHE A 75 25.12 -4.23 12.12
N LEU A 76 26.20 -3.54 12.47
CA LEU A 76 26.26 -2.07 12.44
C LEU A 76 26.17 -1.48 11.01
N ALA A 77 26.65 -2.21 10.00
CA ALA A 77 26.67 -1.73 8.61
C ALA A 77 25.31 -1.78 7.92
N GLY A 78 24.43 -2.72 8.27
CA GLY A 78 23.22 -2.93 7.48
C GLY A 78 22.06 -3.62 8.17
N CYS A 79 22.18 -4.11 9.40
CA CYS A 79 21.03 -4.65 10.11
C CYS A 79 20.16 -3.53 10.67
N ARG A 80 18.87 -3.83 10.89
CA ARG A 80 17.96 -2.92 11.59
C ARG A 80 18.45 -2.74 13.02
N LYS A 81 18.27 -1.54 13.56
CA LYS A 81 18.56 -1.17 14.96
C LYS A 81 17.54 -1.80 15.93
N VAL A 82 17.37 -3.11 15.81
CA VAL A 82 16.44 -3.95 16.57
C VAL A 82 17.20 -5.17 17.03
N ILE A 83 17.19 -5.43 18.34
CA ILE A 83 17.85 -6.60 18.94
C ILE A 83 16.84 -7.42 19.71
N GLY A 84 16.78 -8.71 19.41
CA GLY A 84 16.14 -9.73 20.23
C GLY A 84 17.13 -10.30 21.24
N LEU A 85 16.75 -10.31 22.51
CA LEU A 85 17.49 -10.98 23.59
C LEU A 85 16.66 -12.17 24.08
N ASP A 86 17.26 -13.36 24.11
CA ASP A 86 16.58 -14.61 24.54
C ASP A 86 17.57 -15.59 25.18
N GLY A 87 17.07 -16.45 26.07
CA GLY A 87 17.79 -17.51 26.76
C GLY A 87 17.30 -18.90 26.37
N CYS A 88 18.21 -19.88 26.29
CA CYS A 88 17.85 -21.28 25.99
C CYS A 88 18.70 -22.27 26.79
N PHE A 89 18.05 -23.22 27.46
CA PHE A 89 18.70 -24.31 28.19
C PHE A 89 19.41 -25.28 27.24
N PHE A 90 20.62 -25.71 27.61
CA PHE A 90 21.27 -26.81 26.89
C PHE A 90 20.51 -28.11 27.08
N LYS A 91 20.36 -28.85 25.97
CA LYS A 91 19.82 -30.23 25.96
C LYS A 91 20.99 -31.19 25.76
N GLY A 92 21.60 -31.64 26.85
CA GLY A 92 22.78 -32.51 26.80
C GLY A 92 23.23 -33.00 28.17
N ALA A 93 24.43 -33.59 28.23
CA ALA A 93 25.05 -34.09 29.45
C ALA A 93 25.49 -32.97 30.42
N MET A 94 25.70 -31.76 29.91
CA MET A 94 26.09 -30.58 30.69
C MET A 94 24.88 -29.68 30.96
N SER A 95 24.77 -29.19 32.20
CA SER A 95 23.81 -28.17 32.60
C SER A 95 24.33 -26.77 32.32
N GLY A 96 23.46 -25.87 31.85
CA GLY A 96 23.77 -24.48 31.60
C GLY A 96 22.80 -23.85 30.62
N GLU A 97 23.01 -22.58 30.33
CA GLU A 97 22.14 -21.79 29.47
C GLU A 97 22.96 -20.98 28.45
N LEU A 98 22.40 -20.85 27.24
CA LEU A 98 22.88 -19.98 26.20
C LEU A 98 22.00 -18.73 26.17
N LEU A 99 22.57 -17.56 26.48
CA LEU A 99 21.92 -16.29 26.23
C LEU A 99 22.42 -15.72 24.91
N CYS A 100 21.54 -15.15 24.10
CA CYS A 100 21.88 -14.69 22.76
C CYS A 100 21.29 -13.31 22.45
N ALA A 101 22.02 -12.57 21.61
CA ALA A 101 21.59 -11.32 21.00
C ALA A 101 21.47 -11.52 19.49
N LEU A 102 20.26 -11.31 18.97
CA LEU A 102 19.90 -11.53 17.58
C LEU A 102 19.39 -10.23 16.95
N GLY A 103 20.01 -9.81 15.86
CA GLY A 103 19.55 -8.73 15.00
C GLY A 103 18.54 -9.18 13.95
N ARG A 104 18.04 -8.20 13.19
CA ARG A 104 17.28 -8.44 11.95
C ARG A 104 17.99 -7.79 10.78
N ASP A 105 18.36 -8.60 9.81
CA ASP A 105 18.94 -8.09 8.56
C ASP A 105 17.86 -7.47 7.65
N ASN A 106 18.31 -6.96 6.50
CA ASN A 106 17.45 -6.32 5.51
C ASN A 106 16.49 -7.30 4.81
N ASN A 107 16.76 -8.61 4.86
CA ASN A 107 15.91 -9.66 4.32
C ASN A 107 14.97 -10.28 5.38
N ASN A 108 14.78 -9.61 6.52
CA ASN A 108 14.00 -10.13 7.65
C ASN A 108 14.46 -11.52 8.11
N GLN A 109 15.75 -11.85 8.03
CA GLN A 109 16.33 -13.03 8.67
C GLN A 109 16.88 -12.68 10.06
N MET A 110 17.11 -13.70 10.87
CA MET A 110 17.78 -13.51 12.16
C MET A 110 19.28 -13.41 11.89
N TYR A 111 19.90 -12.39 12.46
CA TYR A 111 21.34 -12.17 12.33
C TYR A 111 21.99 -12.35 13.71
N PRO A 112 22.94 -13.28 13.89
CA PRO A 112 23.61 -13.46 15.18
C PRO A 112 24.54 -12.26 15.47
N VAL A 113 24.45 -11.69 16.67
CA VAL A 113 25.29 -10.55 17.08
C VAL A 113 26.30 -10.97 18.14
N ALA A 114 25.82 -11.55 19.23
CA ALA A 114 26.67 -12.06 20.32
C ALA A 114 25.94 -13.16 21.08
N TRP A 115 26.69 -13.99 21.81
CA TRP A 115 26.12 -14.98 22.72
C TRP A 115 27.01 -15.20 23.94
N VAL A 116 26.40 -15.74 24.98
CA VAL A 116 27.09 -16.06 26.22
C VAL A 116 26.63 -17.43 26.72
N VAL A 117 27.58 -18.22 27.16
CA VAL A 117 27.35 -19.48 27.88
C VAL A 117 27.43 -19.19 29.38
N VAL A 118 26.39 -19.54 30.13
CA VAL A 118 26.30 -19.29 31.58
C VAL A 118 25.81 -20.52 32.35
N ASP A 119 26.07 -20.54 33.65
CA ASP A 119 25.58 -21.55 34.59
C ASP A 119 24.04 -21.53 34.74
N LYS A 120 23.46 -20.33 34.83
CA LYS A 120 22.02 -20.09 34.98
C LYS A 120 21.61 -18.69 34.54
N GLU A 121 20.36 -18.54 34.13
CA GLU A 121 19.77 -17.25 33.81
C GLU A 121 19.42 -16.47 35.10
N ASN A 122 20.16 -15.38 35.35
CA ASN A 122 19.97 -14.55 36.55
C ASN A 122 20.34 -13.08 36.27
N ASN A 123 20.01 -12.18 37.20
CA ASN A 123 20.26 -10.74 37.06
C ASN A 123 21.74 -10.41 36.81
N GLY A 124 22.68 -11.06 37.50
CA GLY A 124 24.11 -10.77 37.37
C GLY A 124 24.69 -11.24 36.03
N ASN A 125 24.16 -12.31 35.45
CA ASN A 125 24.56 -12.78 34.13
C ASN A 125 23.96 -11.93 33.00
N TRP A 126 22.69 -11.48 33.13
CA TRP A 126 22.09 -10.54 32.18
C TRP A 126 22.72 -9.15 32.21
N ASP A 127 23.03 -8.62 33.40
CA ASP A 127 23.73 -7.34 33.56
C ASP A 127 25.10 -7.39 32.88
N TRP A 128 25.87 -8.44 33.12
CA TRP A 128 27.18 -8.63 32.51
C TRP A 128 27.11 -8.80 30.98
N PHE A 129 26.12 -9.53 30.47
CA PHE A 129 25.93 -9.69 29.03
C PHE A 129 25.57 -8.37 28.35
N CYS A 130 24.67 -7.58 28.95
CA CYS A 130 24.25 -6.29 28.39
C CYS A 130 25.34 -5.22 28.48
N ASP A 131 26.19 -5.23 29.52
CA ASP A 131 27.38 -4.36 29.60
C ASP A 131 28.32 -4.59 28.41
N LEU A 132 28.75 -5.84 28.21
CA LEU A 132 29.65 -6.20 27.11
C LEU A 132 29.02 -5.91 25.73
N LEU A 133 27.75 -6.29 25.55
CA LEU A 133 27.03 -6.02 24.33
C LEU A 133 26.89 -4.51 24.07
N SER A 134 26.58 -3.71 25.09
CA SER A 134 26.46 -2.26 24.95
C SER A 134 27.78 -1.64 24.49
N ARG A 135 28.93 -2.09 25.02
CA ARG A 135 30.25 -1.60 24.57
C ARG A 135 30.54 -1.95 23.12
N ASP A 136 30.13 -3.15 22.69
CA ASP A 136 30.43 -3.68 21.37
C ASP A 136 29.61 -3.04 20.23
N ILE A 137 28.32 -2.81 20.46
CA ILE A 137 27.42 -2.23 19.43
C ILE A 137 26.93 -0.81 19.79
N LYS A 138 27.37 -0.27 20.92
CA LYS A 138 27.29 1.13 21.34
C LYS A 138 25.86 1.69 21.48
N PHE A 139 24.85 0.91 21.86
CA PHE A 139 23.46 1.41 21.89
C PHE A 139 23.10 2.30 23.09
N GLU A 140 24.02 2.51 24.04
CA GLU A 140 23.79 3.35 25.22
C GLU A 140 23.35 4.78 24.86
N GLY A 141 22.29 5.28 25.52
CA GLY A 141 21.75 6.63 25.33
C GLY A 141 21.07 6.90 23.98
N ARG A 142 20.86 5.88 23.13
CA ARG A 142 20.31 6.06 21.78
C ARG A 142 18.81 5.73 21.68
N LYS A 143 18.01 6.70 21.22
CA LYS A 143 16.53 6.63 21.10
C LYS A 143 16.02 5.91 19.85
N ASP A 144 16.89 5.63 18.88
CA ASP A 144 16.56 5.00 17.60
C ASP A 144 16.69 3.47 17.62
N TRP A 145 16.90 2.88 18.80
CA TRP A 145 17.01 1.44 19.02
C TRP A 145 15.74 0.84 19.57
N VAL A 146 15.46 -0.39 19.17
CA VAL A 146 14.39 -1.22 19.75
C VAL A 146 14.99 -2.49 20.33
N ILE A 147 14.68 -2.79 21.58
CA ILE A 147 15.08 -4.04 22.23
C ILE A 147 13.85 -4.89 22.46
N ILE A 148 13.90 -6.15 22.04
CA ILE A 148 12.83 -7.12 22.20
C ILE A 148 13.33 -8.23 23.12
N SER A 149 12.67 -8.46 24.25
CA SER A 149 13.00 -9.55 25.16
C SER A 149 11.76 -10.31 25.61
N ASP A 150 11.95 -11.40 26.34
CA ASP A 150 10.89 -11.94 27.18
C ASP A 150 10.60 -11.03 28.40
N GLN A 151 9.71 -11.47 29.29
CA GLN A 151 9.32 -10.71 30.50
C GLN A 151 10.12 -11.13 31.76
N GLN A 152 11.31 -11.71 31.60
CA GLN A 152 12.10 -12.11 32.75
C GLN A 152 12.65 -10.87 33.49
N LYS A 153 12.63 -10.89 34.82
CA LYS A 153 13.06 -9.72 35.62
C LYS A 153 14.52 -9.33 35.39
N GLY A 154 15.40 -10.31 35.16
CA GLY A 154 16.83 -10.06 34.95
C GLY A 154 17.12 -9.28 33.67
N ILE A 155 16.50 -9.67 32.56
CA ILE A 155 16.67 -8.99 31.28
C ILE A 155 16.08 -7.57 31.30
N ILE A 156 14.92 -7.39 31.93
CA ILE A 156 14.27 -6.08 32.08
C ILE A 156 15.19 -5.11 32.83
N ASN A 157 15.76 -5.55 33.96
CA ASN A 157 16.67 -4.73 34.76
C ASN A 157 17.94 -4.34 33.99
N ALA A 158 18.51 -5.28 33.24
CA ALA A 158 19.71 -5.04 32.44
C ALA A 158 19.44 -4.05 31.28
N VAL A 159 18.31 -4.20 30.57
CA VAL A 159 17.91 -3.28 29.50
C VAL A 159 17.65 -1.87 30.04
N MET A 160 16.97 -1.74 31.19
CA MET A 160 16.75 -0.42 31.82
C MET A 160 18.04 0.28 32.21
N LYS A 161 19.07 -0.48 32.62
CA LYS A 161 20.37 0.08 33.02
C LYS A 161 21.23 0.47 31.82
N TRP A 162 21.34 -0.40 30.81
CA TRP A 162 22.29 -0.24 29.70
C TRP A 162 21.69 0.40 28.43
N ALA A 163 20.36 0.41 28.31
CA ALA A 163 19.64 1.01 27.18
C ALA A 163 18.38 1.77 27.63
N PRO A 164 18.47 2.73 28.57
CA PRO A 164 17.31 3.42 29.15
C PRO A 164 16.47 4.19 28.13
N GLU A 165 17.12 4.67 27.06
CA GLU A 165 16.50 5.48 26.01
C GLU A 165 15.96 4.64 24.83
N ALA A 166 16.30 3.34 24.77
CA ALA A 166 15.84 2.46 23.71
C ALA A 166 14.38 2.04 23.94
N GLU A 167 13.64 1.83 22.86
CA GLU A 167 12.27 1.35 22.95
C GLU A 167 12.25 -0.14 23.34
N HIS A 168 11.86 -0.44 24.58
CA HIS A 168 11.79 -1.82 25.07
C HIS A 168 10.42 -2.45 24.78
N ARG A 169 10.43 -3.63 24.16
CA ARG A 169 9.25 -4.37 23.71
C ARG A 169 9.26 -5.81 24.22
N ASN A 170 8.07 -6.31 24.54
CA ASN A 170 7.89 -7.68 24.99
C ASN A 170 7.68 -8.62 23.79
N CYS A 171 8.33 -9.78 23.83
CA CYS A 171 8.24 -10.79 22.80
C CYS A 171 6.83 -11.39 22.76
N ALA A 172 6.08 -11.07 21.71
CA ALA A 172 4.71 -11.56 21.51
C ALA A 172 4.60 -13.10 21.51
N ARG A 173 5.69 -13.83 21.17
CA ARG A 173 5.74 -15.30 21.23
C ARG A 173 5.66 -15.79 22.68
N HIS A 174 6.37 -15.14 23.60
CA HIS A 174 6.34 -15.49 25.03
C HIS A 174 5.03 -15.08 25.69
N ILE A 175 4.46 -13.92 25.31
CA ILE A 175 3.10 -13.54 25.72
C ILE A 175 2.08 -14.59 25.26
N TYR A 176 2.17 -15.03 24.00
CA TYR A 176 1.32 -16.10 23.49
C TYR A 176 1.52 -17.43 24.22
N ALA A 177 2.76 -17.83 24.50
CA ALA A 177 3.06 -19.09 25.19
C ALA A 177 2.43 -19.16 26.59
N ASN A 178 2.44 -18.05 27.34
CA ASN A 178 1.75 -17.96 28.62
C ASN A 178 0.23 -17.93 28.46
N TRP A 179 -0.28 -17.14 27.52
CA TRP A 179 -1.71 -17.08 27.20
C TRP A 179 -2.28 -18.44 26.74
N LYS A 180 -1.49 -19.24 26.01
CA LYS A 180 -1.85 -20.57 25.54
C LYS A 180 -2.02 -21.60 26.68
N LYS A 181 -1.34 -21.42 27.82
CA LYS A 181 -1.48 -22.34 28.98
C LYS A 181 -2.92 -22.37 29.48
N GLU A 182 -3.62 -21.24 29.44
CA GLU A 182 -5.03 -21.11 29.80
C GLU A 182 -5.96 -21.41 28.60
N PHE A 183 -5.49 -21.20 27.36
CA PHE A 183 -6.30 -21.33 26.14
C PHE A 183 -5.55 -22.11 25.03
N ASN A 184 -5.70 -23.44 25.04
CA ASN A 184 -4.88 -24.37 24.26
C ASN A 184 -5.33 -24.64 22.80
N ASP A 185 -6.46 -24.10 22.36
CA ASP A 185 -6.97 -24.29 21.00
C ASP A 185 -6.17 -23.53 19.93
N LYS A 186 -5.97 -24.17 18.77
CA LYS A 186 -5.33 -23.59 17.58
C LYS A 186 -6.12 -22.42 17.00
N GLU A 187 -7.45 -22.38 17.18
CA GLU A 187 -8.27 -21.28 16.67
C GLU A 187 -7.90 -19.95 17.36
N TRP A 188 -7.62 -20.01 18.67
CA TRP A 188 -7.28 -18.85 19.50
C TRP A 188 -5.91 -18.27 19.17
N GLN A 189 -4.98 -19.11 18.72
CA GLN A 189 -3.66 -18.68 18.24
C GLN A 189 -3.76 -17.60 17.16
N LYS A 190 -4.60 -17.82 16.15
CA LYS A 190 -4.75 -16.90 15.02
C LYS A 190 -5.29 -15.54 15.49
N MET A 191 -6.21 -15.54 16.45
CA MET A 191 -6.83 -14.31 16.97
C MET A 191 -5.88 -13.52 17.86
N PHE A 192 -5.06 -14.20 18.67
CA PHE A 192 -3.99 -13.56 19.44
C PHE A 192 -2.99 -12.85 18.51
N TRP A 193 -2.49 -13.55 17.49
CA TRP A 193 -1.53 -12.96 16.54
C TRP A 193 -2.15 -11.86 15.67
N ALA A 194 -3.46 -11.89 15.41
CA ALA A 194 -4.17 -10.78 14.78
C ALA A 194 -4.17 -9.51 15.66
N CYS A 195 -4.29 -9.66 16.99
CA CYS A 195 -4.13 -8.56 17.93
C CYS A 195 -2.67 -8.08 17.98
N ALA A 196 -1.70 -9.01 18.02
CA ALA A 196 -0.27 -8.68 18.04
C ALA A 196 0.18 -7.86 16.80
N LYS A 197 -0.31 -8.26 15.63
CA LYS A 197 0.11 -7.70 14.33
C LYS A 197 -0.70 -6.48 13.89
N ALA A 198 -1.73 -6.09 14.64
CA ALA A 198 -2.57 -4.95 14.28
C ALA A 198 -1.72 -3.68 14.16
N PRO A 199 -1.79 -2.92 13.04
CA PRO A 199 -0.85 -1.82 12.79
C PRO A 199 -1.26 -0.49 13.43
N ASN A 200 -2.47 -0.39 14.01
CA ASN A 200 -2.93 0.76 14.77
C ASN A 200 -4.00 0.35 15.79
N GLN A 201 -4.30 1.25 16.74
CA GLN A 201 -5.23 0.97 17.83
C GLN A 201 -6.65 0.62 17.35
N VAL A 202 -7.09 1.16 16.22
CA VAL A 202 -8.42 0.86 15.64
C VAL A 202 -8.50 -0.60 15.18
N LEU A 203 -7.47 -1.08 14.48
CA LEU A 203 -7.39 -2.47 14.03
C LEU A 203 -7.11 -3.45 15.17
N PHE A 204 -6.39 -3.01 16.21
CA PHE A 204 -6.24 -3.79 17.44
C PHE A 204 -7.59 -3.97 18.14
N ASN A 205 -8.32 -2.88 18.33
CA ASN A 205 -9.63 -2.91 18.97
C ASN A 205 -10.62 -3.76 18.17
N ARG A 206 -10.52 -3.76 16.83
CA ARG A 206 -11.31 -4.63 15.95
C ARG A 206 -10.93 -6.11 16.08
N ALA A 207 -9.64 -6.44 16.12
CA ALA A 207 -9.16 -7.81 16.32
C ALA A 207 -9.56 -8.36 17.71
N ARG A 208 -9.43 -7.52 18.75
CA ARG A 208 -9.88 -7.81 20.11
C ARG A 208 -11.39 -7.97 20.18
N ALA A 209 -12.17 -7.15 19.48
CA ALA A 209 -13.63 -7.27 19.43
C ALA A 209 -14.07 -8.60 18.79
N LYS A 210 -13.38 -9.06 17.73
CA LYS A 210 -13.61 -10.40 17.16
C LYS A 210 -13.31 -11.50 18.17
N LEU A 211 -12.25 -11.37 18.96
CA LEU A 211 -11.94 -12.31 20.05
C LEU A 211 -13.01 -12.27 21.15
N ALA A 212 -13.51 -11.08 21.50
CA ALA A 212 -14.54 -10.89 22.51
C ALA A 212 -15.90 -11.47 22.11
N GLN A 213 -16.23 -11.45 20.82
CA GLN A 213 -17.45 -12.08 20.27
C GLN A 213 -17.48 -13.60 20.47
N LYS A 214 -16.31 -14.25 20.48
CA LYS A 214 -16.19 -15.68 20.77
C LYS A 214 -16.05 -15.95 22.26
N THR A 215 -15.24 -15.18 22.98
CA THR A 215 -15.09 -15.32 24.44
C THR A 215 -14.60 -14.03 25.09
N ARG A 216 -15.43 -13.44 25.95
CA ARG A 216 -15.14 -12.17 26.62
C ARG A 216 -13.94 -12.25 27.57
N ALA A 217 -13.80 -13.37 28.30
CA ALA A 217 -12.68 -13.62 29.22
C ALA A 217 -11.31 -13.63 28.51
N ARG A 218 -11.23 -14.18 27.29
CA ARG A 218 -9.99 -14.28 26.50
C ARG A 218 -9.55 -12.93 25.95
N ALA A 219 -10.51 -12.11 25.50
CA ALA A 219 -10.26 -10.74 25.07
C ALA A 219 -9.79 -9.85 26.23
N GLN A 220 -10.32 -10.09 27.45
CA GLN A 220 -9.86 -9.42 28.66
C GLN A 220 -8.44 -9.87 29.05
N ALA A 221 -8.13 -11.17 28.95
CA ALA A 221 -6.79 -11.69 29.21
C ALA A 221 -5.72 -11.04 28.32
N ILE A 222 -6.03 -10.72 27.05
CA ILE A 222 -5.11 -9.96 26.17
C ILE A 222 -4.81 -8.55 26.73
N LEU A 223 -5.78 -7.88 27.34
CA LEU A 223 -5.55 -6.53 27.91
C LEU A 223 -4.68 -6.60 29.17
N ASN A 224 -4.82 -7.67 29.96
CA ASN A 224 -4.02 -7.90 31.16
C ASN A 224 -2.53 -8.17 30.84
N THR A 225 -2.18 -8.42 29.57
CA THR A 225 -0.79 -8.57 29.10
C THR A 225 -0.14 -7.25 28.66
N HIS A 226 -0.78 -6.10 28.90
CA HIS A 226 -0.29 -4.77 28.53
C HIS A 226 0.12 -4.64 27.03
N PRO A 227 -0.85 -4.68 26.09
CA PRO A 227 -0.61 -4.75 24.64
C PRO A 227 0.19 -3.58 24.08
N GLN A 228 0.30 -2.46 24.80
CA GLN A 228 1.15 -1.34 24.40
C GLN A 228 2.64 -1.72 24.31
N HIS A 229 3.09 -2.80 24.94
CA HIS A 229 4.50 -3.22 24.92
C HIS A 229 4.84 -4.28 23.86
N TRP A 230 3.86 -4.89 23.19
CA TRP A 230 4.11 -6.00 22.25
C TRP A 230 3.26 -5.99 20.98
N SER A 231 2.18 -5.19 20.94
CA SER A 231 1.36 -5.04 19.74
C SER A 231 1.85 -3.90 18.86
N ARG A 232 1.89 -4.16 17.54
CA ARG A 232 2.26 -3.19 16.50
C ARG A 232 1.40 -1.92 16.51
N ALA A 233 0.24 -1.97 17.14
CA ALA A 233 -0.75 -0.89 17.15
C ALA A 233 -0.32 0.35 17.94
N TRP A 234 0.71 0.20 18.77
CA TRP A 234 1.32 1.27 19.58
C TRP A 234 2.78 1.52 19.19
N PHE A 235 3.21 1.10 18.00
CA PHE A 235 4.53 1.44 17.47
C PHE A 235 4.52 2.91 17.02
N ARG A 236 5.50 3.69 17.47
CA ARG A 236 5.66 5.08 17.01
C ARG A 236 6.39 5.07 15.67
N PHE A 237 5.82 5.67 14.62
CA PHE A 237 6.56 6.00 13.39
C PHE A 237 6.33 7.47 13.04
N TYR A 238 7.40 8.28 13.09
CA TYR A 238 7.90 9.21 12.05
C TYR A 238 9.13 9.98 12.59
N PRO A 239 10.16 10.26 11.76
CA PRO A 239 11.17 11.29 12.04
C PRO A 239 10.52 12.67 12.20
N ILE A 240 11.07 13.51 13.08
CA ILE A 240 10.46 14.78 13.51
C ILE A 240 10.07 15.71 12.34
N ILE A 241 10.91 15.78 11.30
CA ILE A 241 10.67 16.64 10.13
C ILE A 241 9.46 16.18 9.32
N SER A 242 9.32 14.87 9.07
CA SER A 242 8.17 14.33 8.32
C SER A 242 6.85 14.51 9.09
N MET A 243 6.90 14.42 10.42
CA MET A 243 5.74 14.68 11.27
C MET A 243 5.36 16.17 11.26
N LEU A 244 6.33 17.07 11.40
CA LEU A 244 6.09 18.52 11.36
C LEU A 244 5.57 18.96 9.99
N GLU A 245 6.09 18.38 8.92
CA GLU A 245 5.62 18.67 7.56
C GLU A 245 4.18 18.19 7.32
N ALA A 246 3.83 17.01 7.84
CA ALA A 246 2.45 16.52 7.79
C ALA A 246 1.47 17.41 8.58
N ILE A 247 1.91 17.94 9.72
CA ILE A 247 1.12 18.91 10.51
C ILE A 247 0.96 20.22 9.72
N ARG A 248 2.06 20.76 9.17
CA ARG A 248 2.04 22.00 8.36
C ARG A 248 1.07 21.90 7.19
N ILE A 249 1.12 20.82 6.41
CA ILE A 249 0.22 20.60 5.27
C ILE A 249 -1.24 20.52 5.74
N LYS A 250 -1.53 19.82 6.85
CA LYS A 250 -2.89 19.72 7.38
C LYS A 250 -3.44 21.07 7.84
N VAL A 251 -2.61 21.93 8.43
CA VAL A 251 -3.01 23.28 8.83
C VAL A 251 -3.28 24.15 7.60
N MET A 252 -2.43 24.08 6.58
CA MET A 252 -2.59 24.82 5.32
C MET A 252 -3.90 24.46 4.59
N VAL A 253 -4.20 23.17 4.42
CA VAL A 253 -5.46 22.70 3.82
C VAL A 253 -6.67 23.18 4.63
N ARG A 254 -6.59 23.11 5.96
CA ARG A 254 -7.69 23.55 6.83
C ARG A 254 -7.98 25.04 6.65
N ILE A 255 -6.96 25.91 6.56
CA ILE A 255 -7.15 27.35 6.35
C ILE A 255 -7.85 27.60 4.99
N GLN A 256 -7.40 26.95 3.93
CA GLN A 256 -7.97 27.08 2.59
C GLN A 256 -9.43 26.61 2.52
N GLU A 257 -9.76 25.47 3.14
CA GLU A 257 -11.14 24.97 3.19
C GLU A 257 -12.08 25.92 3.94
N GLN A 258 -11.65 26.50 5.06
CA GLN A 258 -12.51 27.42 5.84
C GLN A 258 -12.77 28.73 5.08
N ARG A 259 -11.78 29.25 4.33
CA ARG A 259 -11.97 30.40 3.42
C ARG A 259 -13.01 30.13 2.35
N THR A 260 -12.84 29.03 1.62
CA THR A 260 -13.76 28.63 0.53
C THR A 260 -15.18 28.38 1.03
N LYS A 261 -15.33 27.85 2.25
CA LYS A 261 -16.63 27.66 2.89
C LYS A 261 -17.30 29.01 3.21
N ALA A 262 -16.55 29.97 3.74
CA ALA A 262 -17.07 31.28 4.12
C ALA A 262 -17.47 32.16 2.91
N GLU A 263 -16.86 31.95 1.74
CA GLU A 263 -17.24 32.63 0.49
C GLU A 263 -18.67 32.32 0.04
N ARG A 264 -19.17 31.12 0.37
CA ARG A 264 -20.53 30.65 0.01
C ARG A 264 -21.60 31.08 1.03
N TRP A 265 -21.22 31.77 2.09
CA TRP A 265 -22.17 32.24 3.10
C TRP A 265 -22.65 33.65 2.73
N HIS A 266 -23.96 33.75 2.52
CA HIS A 266 -24.64 35.00 2.17
C HIS A 266 -25.25 35.70 3.39
N ASP A 267 -25.46 34.96 4.49
CA ASP A 267 -26.04 35.49 5.72
C ASP A 267 -25.00 36.26 6.57
N GLN A 268 -25.46 37.17 7.42
CA GLN A 268 -24.61 37.99 8.28
C GLN A 268 -23.94 37.18 9.41
N ILE A 269 -24.58 36.09 9.86
CA ILE A 269 -24.17 35.28 11.01
C ILE A 269 -23.76 33.87 10.56
N CYS A 270 -22.73 33.31 11.19
CA CYS A 270 -22.20 32.00 10.82
C CYS A 270 -23.27 30.88 10.90
N PRO A 271 -23.40 29.98 9.89
CA PRO A 271 -24.51 29.02 9.80
C PRO A 271 -24.66 28.07 10.99
N ASN A 272 -23.56 27.66 11.62
CA ASN A 272 -23.62 26.79 12.80
C ASN A 272 -24.15 27.52 14.04
N ILE A 273 -23.94 28.83 14.13
CA ILE A 273 -24.51 29.68 15.18
C ILE A 273 -26.01 29.83 14.93
N TYR A 274 -26.42 30.03 13.68
CA TYR A 274 -27.84 30.08 13.30
C TYR A 274 -28.57 28.76 13.63
N LYS A 275 -27.95 27.61 13.37
CA LYS A 275 -28.49 26.30 13.78
C LYS A 275 -28.70 26.21 15.29
N LYS A 276 -27.76 26.73 16.07
CA LYS A 276 -27.85 26.77 17.54
C LYS A 276 -28.93 27.75 18.01
N LEU A 277 -29.05 28.91 17.36
CA LEU A 277 -30.06 29.92 17.66
C LEU A 277 -31.47 29.44 17.36
N ASN A 278 -31.67 28.74 16.24
CA ASN A 278 -32.96 28.12 15.86
C ASN A 278 -33.48 27.15 16.93
N MET A 279 -32.59 26.50 17.69
CA MET A 279 -32.99 25.68 18.84
C MET A 279 -33.56 26.55 19.97
N TYR A 280 -32.93 27.69 20.28
CA TYR A 280 -33.41 28.62 21.31
C TYR A 280 -34.68 29.37 20.89
N ILE A 281 -34.86 29.65 19.60
CA ILE A 281 -36.09 30.21 19.04
C ILE A 281 -37.28 29.25 19.24
N LYS A 282 -37.06 27.94 19.05
CA LYS A 282 -38.12 26.96 19.36
C LYS A 282 -38.45 26.93 20.85
N GLN A 283 -37.43 27.00 21.71
CA GLN A 283 -37.61 27.01 23.16
C GLN A 283 -38.28 28.30 23.68
N SER A 284 -38.07 29.44 23.01
CA SER A 284 -38.69 30.70 23.41
C SER A 284 -40.22 30.69 23.25
N GLY A 285 -40.77 29.77 22.45
CA GLY A 285 -42.22 29.58 22.34
C GLY A 285 -42.90 29.18 23.67
N ASN A 286 -42.13 28.66 24.62
CA ASN A 286 -42.63 28.31 25.97
C ASN A 286 -42.36 29.42 27.01
N CYS A 287 -41.89 30.59 26.58
CA CYS A 287 -41.60 31.73 27.44
C CYS A 287 -42.72 32.78 27.35
N HIS A 288 -43.13 33.32 28.49
CA HIS A 288 -44.09 34.42 28.57
C HIS A 288 -43.39 35.67 29.13
N ALA A 289 -43.14 36.65 28.26
CA ALA A 289 -42.50 37.91 28.62
C ALA A 289 -43.53 38.98 29.02
N VAL A 290 -43.25 39.69 30.11
CA VAL A 290 -44.00 40.85 30.60
C VAL A 290 -43.05 42.04 30.63
N CYS A 291 -43.40 43.11 29.93
CA CYS A 291 -42.60 44.32 29.79
C CYS A 291 -42.87 45.30 30.94
N ASN A 292 -41.83 45.96 31.45
CA ASN A 292 -41.96 47.03 32.45
C ASN A 292 -42.26 48.42 31.84
N GLY A 293 -42.56 48.50 30.54
CA GLY A 293 -42.72 49.75 29.79
C GLY A 293 -41.42 50.31 29.18
N ALA A 294 -40.27 49.65 29.37
CA ALA A 294 -38.97 50.07 28.81
C ALA A 294 -38.16 48.86 28.27
N ASP A 295 -36.89 48.70 28.69
CA ASP A 295 -35.96 47.65 28.21
C ASP A 295 -35.87 46.41 29.13
N LYS A 296 -36.66 46.36 30.21
CA LYS A 296 -36.60 45.26 31.18
C LYS A 296 -37.86 44.41 31.14
N PHE A 297 -37.65 43.11 31.25
CA PHE A 297 -38.69 42.10 31.15
C PHE A 297 -38.60 41.11 32.31
N GLU A 298 -39.77 40.72 32.80
CA GLU A 298 -39.93 39.49 33.56
C GLU A 298 -40.41 38.40 32.60
N VAL A 299 -39.69 37.29 32.50
CA VAL A 299 -40.00 36.18 31.61
C VAL A 299 -40.30 34.94 32.43
N ARG A 300 -41.53 34.43 32.33
CA ARG A 300 -41.92 33.14 32.92
C ARG A 300 -41.59 32.01 31.95
N TYR A 301 -40.84 31.03 32.42
CA TYR A 301 -40.54 29.81 31.67
C TYR A 301 -40.81 28.62 32.59
N TYR A 302 -41.89 27.89 32.32
CA TYR A 302 -42.48 26.93 33.25
C TYR A 302 -42.72 27.56 34.63
N ASP A 303 -42.16 26.99 35.69
CA ASP A 303 -42.33 27.42 37.09
C ASP A 303 -41.28 28.45 37.54
N HIS A 304 -40.39 28.87 36.64
CA HIS A 304 -39.30 29.79 36.96
C HIS A 304 -39.50 31.16 36.32
N ARG A 305 -39.03 32.20 37.01
CA ARG A 305 -39.03 33.58 36.53
C ARG A 305 -37.60 34.05 36.29
N PHE A 306 -37.40 34.66 35.14
CA PHE A 306 -36.12 35.22 34.73
C PHE A 306 -36.27 36.71 34.45
N THR A 307 -35.24 37.48 34.76
CA THR A 307 -35.18 38.89 34.38
C THR A 307 -34.29 39.04 33.16
N VAL A 308 -34.74 39.82 32.19
CA VAL A 308 -34.00 40.13 30.96
C VAL A 308 -33.88 41.64 30.83
N ASP A 309 -32.68 42.13 30.55
CA ASP A 309 -32.40 43.53 30.25
C ASP A 309 -31.85 43.60 28.81
N LEU A 310 -32.67 44.11 27.88
CA LEU A 310 -32.33 44.16 26.46
C LEU A 310 -31.25 45.21 26.15
N ALA A 311 -31.23 46.32 26.90
CA ALA A 311 -30.25 47.39 26.72
C ALA A 311 -28.84 46.90 27.10
N LYS A 312 -28.74 46.12 28.17
CA LYS A 312 -27.47 45.53 28.63
C LYS A 312 -27.12 44.20 27.97
N LYS A 313 -28.04 43.60 27.22
CA LYS A 313 -27.92 42.24 26.66
C LYS A 313 -27.67 41.18 27.74
N GLU A 314 -28.41 41.30 28.85
CA GLU A 314 -28.27 40.43 30.03
C GLU A 314 -29.53 39.63 30.31
N CYS A 315 -29.34 38.39 30.80
CA CYS A 315 -30.42 37.58 31.36
C CYS A 315 -29.97 36.98 32.69
N SER A 316 -30.88 36.85 33.67
CA SER A 316 -30.57 36.20 34.94
C SER A 316 -30.14 34.74 34.81
N CYS A 317 -30.40 34.09 33.66
CA CYS A 317 -29.87 32.75 33.36
C CYS A 317 -28.37 32.72 32.98
N ARG A 318 -27.72 33.89 32.86
CA ARG A 318 -26.29 34.09 32.55
C ARG A 318 -25.78 33.60 31.20
N TYR A 319 -26.59 32.86 30.45
CA TYR A 319 -26.16 32.27 29.18
C TYR A 319 -25.76 33.33 28.15
N TRP A 320 -26.50 34.44 28.08
CA TRP A 320 -26.25 35.50 27.09
C TRP A 320 -24.91 36.19 27.34
N GLN A 321 -24.57 36.41 28.61
CA GLN A 321 -23.32 37.03 29.03
C GLN A 321 -22.10 36.13 28.78
N LEU A 322 -22.26 34.81 28.95
CA LEU A 322 -21.17 33.85 28.76
C LEU A 322 -20.93 33.50 27.30
N SER A 323 -22.01 33.44 26.51
CA SER A 323 -21.94 32.95 25.13
C SER A 323 -22.01 34.07 24.09
N GLY A 324 -22.45 35.28 24.45
CA GLY A 324 -22.75 36.33 23.47
C GLY A 324 -23.96 36.04 22.58
N LEU A 325 -24.74 34.98 22.86
CA LEU A 325 -25.93 34.58 22.11
C LEU A 325 -27.21 34.75 22.96
N PRO A 326 -28.30 35.31 22.41
CA PRO A 326 -29.58 35.37 23.10
C PRO A 326 -30.06 33.97 23.52
N CYS A 327 -30.39 33.81 24.80
CA CYS A 327 -31.06 32.60 25.31
C CYS A 327 -32.55 32.62 24.98
N ALA A 328 -33.27 31.52 25.21
CA ALA A 328 -34.72 31.44 24.95
C ALA A 328 -35.53 32.56 25.63
N HIS A 329 -35.17 32.93 26.87
CA HIS A 329 -35.82 34.04 27.59
C HIS A 329 -35.58 35.38 26.89
N ALA A 330 -34.33 35.65 26.51
CA ALA A 330 -33.96 36.85 25.79
C ALA A 330 -34.65 36.95 24.43
N ILE A 331 -34.74 35.85 23.68
CA ILE A 331 -35.42 35.79 22.39
C ILE A 331 -36.91 36.12 22.54
N SER A 332 -37.58 35.61 23.59
CA SER A 332 -38.98 35.95 23.88
C SER A 332 -39.17 37.45 24.14
N SER A 333 -38.30 38.05 24.95
CA SER A 333 -38.30 39.51 25.19
C SER A 333 -37.97 40.32 23.94
N ILE A 334 -37.04 39.84 23.10
CA ILE A 334 -36.71 40.47 21.83
C ILE A 334 -37.94 40.47 20.94
N TYR A 335 -38.58 39.32 20.68
CA TYR A 335 -39.78 39.25 19.83
C TYR A 335 -40.95 40.08 20.35
N PHE A 336 -41.06 40.29 21.66
CA PHE A 336 -42.05 41.22 22.22
C PHE A 336 -41.77 42.68 21.78
N LYS A 337 -40.50 43.10 21.71
CA LYS A 337 -40.10 44.48 21.39
C LYS A 337 -39.82 44.72 19.91
N THR A 338 -39.14 43.78 19.23
CA THR A 338 -38.66 43.86 17.84
C THR A 338 -38.51 42.46 17.23
N ASN A 339 -38.72 42.30 15.93
CA ASN A 339 -38.47 41.01 15.25
C ASN A 339 -37.03 40.82 14.74
N SER A 340 -36.07 41.67 15.11
CA SER A 340 -34.69 41.58 14.65
C SER A 340 -33.79 40.96 15.72
N LEU A 341 -33.41 39.68 15.53
CA LEU A 341 -32.51 38.96 16.44
C LEU A 341 -31.03 39.27 16.22
N ASP A 342 -30.64 39.59 14.99
CA ASP A 342 -29.24 39.72 14.59
C ASP A 342 -28.52 40.85 15.33
N ALA A 343 -29.22 41.94 15.66
CA ALA A 343 -28.69 43.08 16.43
C ALA A 343 -28.26 42.71 17.88
N TYR A 344 -28.73 41.56 18.38
CA TYR A 344 -28.53 41.10 19.75
C TYR A 344 -27.48 39.97 19.86
N ILE A 345 -26.90 39.54 18.74
CA ILE A 345 -25.83 38.54 18.66
C ILE A 345 -24.46 39.23 18.78
N ALA A 346 -23.51 38.60 19.48
CA ALA A 346 -22.15 39.11 19.58
C ALA A 346 -21.42 39.10 18.22
N ASP A 347 -20.67 40.16 17.96
CA ASP A 347 -19.99 40.43 16.68
C ASP A 347 -18.97 39.33 16.28
N CYS A 348 -18.41 38.59 17.25
CA CYS A 348 -17.48 37.49 16.98
C CYS A 348 -18.09 36.31 16.20
N TYR A 349 -19.43 36.25 16.07
CA TYR A 349 -20.14 35.22 15.32
C TYR A 349 -20.52 35.63 13.89
N THR A 350 -20.17 36.85 13.47
CA THR A 350 -20.47 37.31 12.13
C THR A 350 -19.59 36.62 11.09
N VAL A 351 -20.13 36.46 9.88
CA VAL A 351 -19.40 35.92 8.73
C VAL A 351 -18.20 36.82 8.38
N GLU A 352 -18.33 38.13 8.58
CA GLU A 352 -17.24 39.09 8.39
C GLU A 352 -16.03 38.81 9.29
N LYS A 353 -16.24 38.64 10.61
CA LYS A 353 -15.15 38.28 11.53
C LYS A 353 -14.56 36.93 11.22
N PHE A 354 -15.38 35.95 10.83
CA PHE A 354 -14.90 34.64 10.39
C PHE A 354 -13.98 34.75 9.16
N LYS A 355 -14.38 35.52 8.14
CA LYS A 355 -13.54 35.80 6.96
C LYS A 355 -12.24 36.49 7.35
N LYS A 356 -12.27 37.41 8.32
CA LYS A 356 -11.07 38.09 8.85
C LYS A 356 -10.11 37.12 9.56
N ILE A 357 -10.61 36.16 10.34
CA ILE A 357 -9.78 35.14 11.03
C ILE A 357 -8.97 34.30 10.02
N TYR A 358 -9.58 33.93 8.90
CA TYR A 358 -8.92 33.12 7.87
C TYR A 358 -8.35 33.96 6.71
N SER A 359 -8.25 35.28 6.87
CA SER A 359 -7.79 36.20 5.81
C SER A 359 -6.30 36.07 5.49
N HIS A 360 -5.52 35.50 6.43
CA HIS A 360 -4.09 35.27 6.27
C HIS A 360 -3.80 33.83 5.82
N CYS A 361 -2.94 33.69 4.81
CA CYS A 361 -2.51 32.40 4.29
C CYS A 361 -1.17 31.98 4.91
N LEU A 362 -0.97 30.66 5.06
CA LEU A 362 0.36 30.12 5.28
C LEU A 362 1.08 30.10 3.94
N GLU A 363 2.27 30.70 3.89
CA GLU A 363 3.09 30.66 2.68
C GLU A 363 3.62 29.24 2.44
N PRO A 364 3.65 28.78 1.17
CA PRO A 364 4.27 27.52 0.82
C PRO A 364 5.77 27.57 1.10
N LEU A 365 6.31 26.49 1.67
CA LEU A 365 7.75 26.33 1.78
C LEU A 365 8.30 25.73 0.49
N PRO A 366 9.39 26.26 -0.09
CA PRO A 366 10.15 25.54 -1.09
C PRO A 366 10.68 24.24 -0.45
N SER A 367 10.89 23.19 -1.26
CA SER A 367 11.50 21.98 -0.72
C SER A 367 12.88 22.32 -0.15
N MET A 368 13.25 21.68 0.96
CA MET A 368 14.65 21.67 1.39
C MET A 368 15.42 20.92 0.31
N ALA A 369 16.15 21.65 -0.52
CA ALA A 369 16.88 21.12 -1.65
C ALA A 369 17.94 20.11 -1.17
N THR A 370 17.61 18.82 -1.22
CA THR A 370 18.61 17.76 -1.40
C THR A 370 18.75 17.61 -2.91
N GLY A 371 19.67 18.40 -3.49
CA GLY A 371 19.79 18.51 -4.93
C GLY A 371 20.13 17.18 -5.59
N HIS A 372 19.17 16.55 -6.26
CA HIS A 372 19.29 15.64 -7.41
C HIS A 372 18.06 15.94 -8.29
N GLY A 373 18.25 16.16 -9.60
CA GLY A 373 17.26 16.77 -10.51
C GLY A 373 15.82 16.22 -10.37
N ASP A 374 14.88 17.13 -10.06
CA ASP A 374 13.52 16.78 -9.65
C ASP A 374 12.60 16.33 -10.82
N MET A 375 11.92 15.21 -10.60
CA MET A 375 10.81 14.69 -11.42
C MET A 375 9.56 15.58 -11.32
N LYS A 376 9.06 16.12 -12.45
CA LYS A 376 7.85 16.95 -12.52
C LYS A 376 6.61 16.11 -12.13
N SER A 377 5.88 16.49 -11.09
CA SER A 377 4.65 15.79 -10.67
C SER A 377 3.39 16.58 -11.03
N ILE A 378 2.46 15.98 -11.78
CA ILE A 378 1.16 16.58 -12.13
C ILE A 378 0.03 15.87 -11.38
N PHE A 379 -0.74 16.62 -10.58
CA PHE A 379 -1.90 16.09 -9.86
C PHE A 379 -3.20 16.29 -10.66
N VAL A 380 -3.79 15.19 -11.11
CA VAL A 380 -4.87 15.16 -12.12
C VAL A 380 -6.28 15.06 -11.50
N GLY A 381 -6.38 14.69 -10.22
CA GLY A 381 -7.57 14.07 -9.62
C GLY A 381 -8.92 14.78 -9.77
N GLN A 382 -8.99 16.09 -9.61
CA GLN A 382 -10.27 16.83 -9.73
C GLN A 382 -10.57 17.33 -11.15
N ARG A 383 -9.67 17.09 -12.11
CA ARG A 383 -9.72 17.68 -13.46
C ARG A 383 -10.02 16.65 -14.57
N VAL A 384 -10.23 15.38 -14.22
CA VAL A 384 -10.58 14.34 -15.21
C VAL A 384 -12.07 14.39 -15.54
N LEU A 385 -12.37 14.55 -16.83
CA LEU A 385 -13.71 14.50 -17.39
C LEU A 385 -14.05 13.06 -17.81
N PRO A 386 -15.10 12.44 -17.25
CA PRO A 386 -15.48 11.06 -17.59
C PRO A 386 -16.34 10.99 -18.86
N VAL A 387 -15.84 10.31 -19.90
CA VAL A 387 -16.58 9.97 -21.12
C VAL A 387 -17.24 8.59 -20.93
N ARG A 388 -18.48 8.58 -20.43
CA ARG A 388 -19.16 7.36 -19.95
C ARG A 388 -19.53 6.39 -21.06
N LEU A 389 -19.30 5.10 -20.80
CA LEU A 389 -19.78 4.00 -21.63
C LEU A 389 -21.27 3.74 -21.34
N GLY A 390 -22.02 3.32 -22.37
CA GLY A 390 -23.40 2.85 -22.20
C GLY A 390 -23.43 1.50 -21.48
N ARG A 391 -24.37 1.29 -20.55
CA ARG A 391 -24.54 -0.02 -19.90
C ARG A 391 -24.91 -1.09 -20.95
N PRO A 392 -24.37 -2.32 -20.90
CA PRO A 392 -23.55 -2.91 -19.83
C PRO A 392 -22.02 -2.81 -20.02
N ALA A 393 -21.52 -1.99 -20.96
CA ALA A 393 -20.08 -1.93 -21.25
C ALA A 393 -19.27 -1.31 -20.10
N PHE A 394 -18.12 -1.90 -19.79
CA PHE A 394 -17.15 -1.42 -18.80
C PHE A 394 -15.73 -1.81 -19.19
N GLY A 395 -14.74 -1.22 -18.50
CA GLY A 395 -13.33 -1.56 -18.62
C GLY A 395 -12.69 -1.16 -19.95
N PRO A 396 -12.76 0.12 -20.38
CA PRO A 396 -12.07 0.58 -21.57
C PRO A 396 -10.55 0.60 -21.33
N GLU A 397 -9.86 -0.49 -21.65
CA GLU A 397 -8.46 -0.66 -21.26
C GLU A 397 -7.49 0.14 -22.12
N SER A 398 -7.40 -0.18 -23.41
CA SER A 398 -6.56 0.51 -24.39
C SER A 398 -7.41 1.41 -25.27
N LEU A 399 -6.76 2.48 -25.73
CA LEU A 399 -7.37 3.50 -26.58
C LEU A 399 -6.62 3.58 -27.90
N ALA A 400 -7.34 3.83 -28.98
CA ALA A 400 -6.75 4.12 -30.27
C ALA A 400 -7.53 5.23 -30.99
N PHE A 401 -6.86 5.92 -31.90
CA PHE A 401 -7.46 6.89 -32.82
C PHE A 401 -7.07 6.48 -34.22
N ASP A 402 -7.99 6.61 -35.17
CA ASP A 402 -7.64 6.33 -36.55
C ASP A 402 -6.85 7.48 -37.19
N HIS A 403 -6.33 7.23 -38.39
CA HIS A 403 -5.58 8.19 -39.20
C HIS A 403 -6.34 9.50 -39.52
N ARG A 404 -7.68 9.54 -39.39
CA ARG A 404 -8.49 10.75 -39.58
C ARG A 404 -8.66 11.54 -38.28
N GLY A 405 -8.19 10.99 -37.16
CA GLY A 405 -8.37 11.55 -35.83
C GLY A 405 -9.72 11.24 -35.21
N ASP A 406 -10.54 10.37 -35.83
CA ASP A 406 -11.79 9.93 -35.21
C ASP A 406 -11.49 9.01 -34.00
N GLY A 407 -12.41 8.99 -33.03
CA GLY A 407 -12.30 8.21 -31.80
C GLY A 407 -12.57 9.03 -30.53
N PRO A 408 -12.12 8.54 -29.36
CA PRO A 408 -11.34 7.31 -29.17
C PRO A 408 -12.12 6.03 -29.53
N TYR A 409 -11.37 5.01 -29.93
CA TYR A 409 -11.79 3.62 -30.02
C TYR A 409 -11.30 2.87 -28.78
N THR A 410 -12.09 1.94 -28.25
CA THR A 410 -11.71 1.15 -27.06
C THR A 410 -12.32 -0.24 -27.08
N GLY A 411 -11.55 -1.22 -26.63
CA GLY A 411 -12.06 -2.53 -26.24
C GLY A 411 -12.90 -2.44 -24.97
N VAL A 412 -13.92 -3.28 -24.81
CA VAL A 412 -14.73 -3.37 -23.58
C VAL A 412 -14.89 -4.82 -23.13
N SER A 413 -15.28 -4.98 -21.87
CA SER A 413 -15.30 -6.28 -21.16
C SER A 413 -16.19 -7.36 -21.75
N ASN A 414 -17.02 -7.04 -22.74
CA ASN A 414 -17.87 -8.00 -23.41
C ASN A 414 -17.39 -8.41 -24.81
N GLY A 415 -16.11 -8.18 -25.13
CA GLY A 415 -15.50 -8.67 -26.38
C GLY A 415 -15.55 -7.70 -27.56
N ARG A 416 -16.25 -6.56 -27.40
CA ARG A 416 -16.46 -5.58 -28.47
C ARG A 416 -15.43 -4.47 -28.47
N VAL A 417 -15.28 -3.82 -29.62
CA VAL A 417 -14.60 -2.55 -29.79
C VAL A 417 -15.64 -1.47 -30.07
N LEU A 418 -15.65 -0.41 -29.26
CA LEU A 418 -16.54 0.73 -29.40
C LEU A 418 -15.80 1.94 -29.94
N ARG A 419 -16.51 2.80 -30.66
CA ARG A 419 -16.04 4.10 -31.17
C ARG A 419 -16.85 5.23 -30.58
N TRP A 420 -16.19 6.23 -30.04
CA TRP A 420 -16.82 7.50 -29.65
C TRP A 420 -17.06 8.39 -30.87
N ARG A 421 -18.28 8.91 -31.02
CA ARG A 421 -18.69 9.76 -32.15
C ARG A 421 -19.02 11.20 -31.74
N GLY A 422 -18.50 11.64 -30.60
CA GLY A 422 -18.79 12.95 -30.02
C GLY A 422 -19.98 12.96 -29.08
N ALA A 423 -20.11 14.04 -28.30
CA ALA A 423 -21.07 14.16 -27.20
C ALA A 423 -22.54 13.98 -27.62
N GLN A 424 -22.90 14.39 -28.84
CA GLN A 424 -24.27 14.26 -29.35
C GLN A 424 -24.63 12.85 -29.81
N ARG A 425 -23.65 12.08 -30.33
CA ARG A 425 -23.90 10.76 -30.95
C ARG A 425 -23.51 9.60 -30.04
N GLY A 426 -22.67 9.83 -29.04
CA GLY A 426 -22.30 8.82 -28.06
C GLY A 426 -21.35 7.75 -28.58
N TRP A 427 -21.29 6.63 -27.86
CA TRP A 427 -20.55 5.43 -28.24
C TRP A 427 -21.37 4.57 -29.20
N ALA A 428 -20.72 4.07 -30.25
CA ALA A 428 -21.27 3.10 -31.19
C ALA A 428 -20.36 1.87 -31.27
N GLU A 429 -20.94 0.71 -31.57
CA GLU A 429 -20.15 -0.48 -31.88
C GLU A 429 -19.37 -0.27 -33.18
N PHE A 430 -18.09 -0.63 -33.17
CA PHE A 430 -17.22 -0.59 -34.34
C PHE A 430 -16.88 -2.00 -34.79
N ALA A 431 -16.43 -2.86 -33.88
CA ALA A 431 -16.05 -4.23 -34.21
C ALA A 431 -16.40 -5.23 -33.10
N HIS A 432 -16.51 -6.49 -33.48
CA HIS A 432 -16.67 -7.63 -32.57
C HIS A 432 -16.04 -8.88 -33.18
N ASN A 433 -15.72 -9.89 -32.36
CA ASN A 433 -15.19 -11.16 -32.85
C ASN A 433 -16.32 -12.13 -33.27
N TYR A 434 -15.95 -13.19 -33.99
CA TYR A 434 -16.86 -14.23 -34.51
C TYR A 434 -17.75 -14.92 -33.46
N LYS A 435 -17.41 -14.88 -32.16
CA LYS A 435 -18.26 -15.45 -31.11
C LYS A 435 -19.54 -14.66 -30.86
N HIS A 436 -19.62 -13.40 -31.30
CA HIS A 436 -20.83 -12.60 -31.19
C HIS A 436 -21.94 -13.04 -32.14
N GLU A 437 -21.58 -13.73 -33.23
CA GLU A 437 -22.52 -14.29 -34.19
C GLU A 437 -22.88 -15.74 -33.85
N THR A 438 -21.93 -16.49 -33.31
CA THR A 438 -22.07 -17.93 -33.04
C THR A 438 -22.52 -18.26 -31.62
N VAL A 439 -22.28 -17.39 -30.64
CA VAL A 439 -22.60 -17.61 -29.24
C VAL A 439 -23.67 -16.62 -28.77
N GLY A 440 -24.91 -17.10 -28.62
CA GLY A 440 -26.06 -16.26 -28.31
C GLY A 440 -25.97 -15.43 -27.02
N MET A 441 -25.07 -15.79 -26.08
CA MET A 441 -24.83 -14.99 -24.86
C MET A 441 -23.91 -13.78 -25.08
N CYS A 442 -23.12 -13.77 -26.15
CA CYS A 442 -22.26 -12.65 -26.53
C CYS A 442 -23.02 -11.57 -27.33
N ALA A 443 -24.23 -11.87 -27.81
CA ALA A 443 -25.04 -10.94 -28.60
C ALA A 443 -25.35 -9.65 -27.83
N ALA A 444 -25.26 -8.51 -28.52
CA ALA A 444 -25.34 -7.16 -27.94
C ALA A 444 -26.61 -6.85 -27.12
N LYS A 445 -27.69 -7.63 -27.29
CA LYS A 445 -29.01 -7.39 -26.69
C LYS A 445 -29.30 -8.12 -25.37
N LYS A 446 -28.40 -8.95 -24.81
CA LYS A 446 -28.73 -9.76 -23.61
C LYS A 446 -27.69 -9.74 -22.47
N ARG A 447 -28.17 -9.28 -21.30
CA ARG A 447 -27.62 -9.39 -19.92
C ARG A 447 -26.34 -8.62 -19.55
N LEU A 448 -26.31 -8.23 -18.27
CA LEU A 448 -25.40 -7.26 -17.65
C LEU A 448 -23.98 -7.78 -17.34
N VAL A 449 -23.69 -9.07 -17.57
CA VAL A 449 -22.39 -9.69 -17.29
C VAL A 449 -22.23 -10.90 -18.20
N VAL A 450 -21.25 -10.87 -19.10
CA VAL A 450 -20.87 -12.02 -19.93
C VAL A 450 -19.45 -12.44 -19.55
N PRO A 451 -19.13 -13.76 -19.47
CA PRO A 451 -17.77 -14.17 -19.13
C PRO A 451 -16.78 -13.72 -20.22
N GLU A 452 -15.74 -12.96 -19.84
CA GLU A 452 -14.67 -12.52 -20.74
C GLU A 452 -14.06 -13.72 -21.51
N SER A 453 -13.83 -14.84 -20.82
CA SER A 453 -13.29 -16.07 -21.42
C SER A 453 -14.18 -16.69 -22.50
N VAL A 454 -15.47 -16.33 -22.51
CA VAL A 454 -16.41 -16.80 -23.53
C VAL A 454 -16.45 -15.83 -24.70
N CYS A 455 -16.62 -14.53 -24.46
CA CYS A 455 -16.84 -13.56 -25.54
C CYS A 455 -15.60 -12.82 -26.02
N GLY A 456 -14.44 -13.05 -25.43
CA GLY A 456 -13.22 -12.31 -25.71
C GLY A 456 -13.08 -11.05 -24.86
N ARG A 457 -11.87 -10.50 -24.87
CA ARG A 457 -11.50 -9.29 -24.13
C ARG A 457 -10.38 -8.57 -24.88
N PRO A 458 -10.68 -7.54 -25.68
CA PRO A 458 -9.66 -6.71 -26.31
C PRO A 458 -8.92 -5.89 -25.26
N LEU A 459 -7.60 -6.05 -25.19
CA LEU A 459 -6.73 -5.41 -24.19
C LEU A 459 -5.90 -4.29 -24.80
N GLY A 460 -5.08 -4.58 -25.83
CA GLY A 460 -4.34 -3.59 -26.61
C GLY A 460 -4.98 -3.30 -27.98
N LEU A 461 -4.97 -2.04 -28.42
CA LEU A 461 -5.51 -1.60 -29.72
C LEU A 461 -4.52 -0.69 -30.46
N GLN A 462 -4.29 -0.90 -31.76
CA GLN A 462 -3.50 0.01 -32.58
C GLN A 462 -3.92 -0.01 -34.05
N PHE A 463 -4.09 1.18 -34.64
CA PHE A 463 -4.34 1.31 -36.08
C PHE A 463 -3.02 1.30 -36.86
N HIS A 464 -3.03 0.59 -37.99
CA HIS A 464 -2.11 0.86 -39.08
C HIS A 464 -2.64 2.04 -39.90
N ARG A 465 -1.90 3.16 -39.98
CA ARG A 465 -2.40 4.40 -40.58
C ARG A 465 -2.68 4.29 -42.07
N GLN A 466 -1.83 3.58 -42.80
CA GLN A 466 -1.90 3.51 -44.26
C GLN A 466 -3.09 2.64 -44.72
N SER A 467 -3.18 1.40 -44.23
CA SER A 467 -4.32 0.53 -44.56
C SER A 467 -5.60 0.96 -43.85
N GLY A 468 -5.45 1.54 -42.66
CA GLY A 468 -6.55 1.89 -41.76
C GLY A 468 -7.15 0.68 -41.03
N ASP A 469 -6.46 -0.45 -41.07
CA ASP A 469 -6.85 -1.63 -40.28
C ASP A 469 -6.56 -1.38 -38.81
N LEU A 470 -7.48 -1.84 -37.97
CA LEU A 470 -7.29 -1.91 -36.54
C LEU A 470 -6.79 -3.30 -36.17
N TYR A 471 -5.58 -3.36 -35.62
CA TYR A 471 -5.08 -4.54 -34.93
C TYR A 471 -5.42 -4.41 -33.45
N TYR A 472 -5.88 -5.50 -32.85
CA TYR A 472 -6.09 -5.54 -31.42
C TYR A 472 -5.74 -6.91 -30.84
N ALA A 473 -5.20 -6.89 -29.65
CA ALA A 473 -4.87 -8.08 -28.89
C ALA A 473 -6.09 -8.49 -28.07
N ASP A 474 -6.65 -9.67 -28.34
CA ASP A 474 -7.67 -10.26 -27.50
C ASP A 474 -7.03 -11.27 -26.54
N ALA A 475 -7.32 -11.11 -25.25
CA ALA A 475 -6.75 -11.93 -24.18
C ALA A 475 -6.91 -13.44 -24.38
N TYR A 476 -7.91 -13.87 -25.16
CA TYR A 476 -8.25 -15.28 -25.36
C TYR A 476 -8.20 -15.73 -26.82
N LEU A 477 -8.39 -14.82 -27.76
CA LEU A 477 -8.55 -15.14 -29.18
C LEU A 477 -7.29 -14.91 -30.01
N GLY A 478 -6.24 -14.33 -29.42
CA GLY A 478 -5.00 -14.04 -30.11
C GLY A 478 -4.93 -12.61 -30.66
N LEU A 479 -4.11 -12.42 -31.70
CA LEU A 479 -4.05 -11.16 -32.43
C LEU A 479 -5.21 -11.09 -33.42
N MET A 480 -6.00 -10.03 -33.34
CA MET A 480 -7.18 -9.80 -34.15
C MET A 480 -6.97 -8.62 -35.10
N ARG A 481 -7.62 -8.66 -36.27
CA ARG A 481 -7.64 -7.58 -37.26
C ARG A 481 -9.06 -7.26 -37.69
N VAL A 482 -9.38 -5.98 -37.83
CA VAL A 482 -10.62 -5.53 -38.47
C VAL A 482 -10.35 -4.35 -39.38
N GLY A 483 -10.96 -4.35 -40.57
CA GLY A 483 -10.78 -3.28 -41.55
C GLY A 483 -11.41 -1.95 -41.13
N ARG A 484 -11.11 -0.90 -41.88
CA ARG A 484 -11.58 0.49 -41.67
C ARG A 484 -13.08 0.68 -41.43
N ARG A 485 -13.91 -0.22 -41.98
CA ARG A 485 -15.38 -0.15 -41.86
C ARG A 485 -15.91 -0.76 -40.57
N GLY A 486 -15.06 -1.43 -39.78
CA GLY A 486 -15.49 -2.22 -38.64
C GLY A 486 -16.16 -3.54 -39.08
N GLY A 487 -16.95 -4.12 -38.19
CA GLY A 487 -17.63 -5.41 -38.39
C GLY A 487 -16.96 -6.57 -37.67
N VAL A 488 -17.05 -7.76 -38.26
CA VAL A 488 -16.46 -8.98 -37.69
C VAL A 488 -14.95 -8.94 -37.85
N ALA A 489 -14.23 -9.08 -36.74
CA ALA A 489 -12.78 -9.16 -36.70
C ALA A 489 -12.29 -10.59 -36.96
N GLU A 490 -11.19 -10.69 -37.68
CA GLU A 490 -10.49 -11.94 -38.03
C GLU A 490 -9.35 -12.19 -37.04
N ALA A 491 -9.16 -13.44 -36.60
CA ALA A 491 -7.98 -13.84 -35.84
C ALA A 491 -6.82 -14.07 -36.83
N VAL A 492 -5.80 -13.22 -36.78
CA VAL A 492 -4.65 -13.25 -37.70
C VAL A 492 -3.43 -13.98 -37.12
N ALA A 493 -3.39 -14.17 -35.79
CA ALA A 493 -2.43 -15.06 -35.15
C ALA A 493 -3.02 -15.66 -33.87
N THR A 494 -2.99 -16.99 -33.76
CA THR A 494 -3.40 -17.75 -32.57
C THR A 494 -2.26 -18.59 -31.99
N GLU A 495 -1.14 -18.67 -32.71
CA GLU A 495 0.10 -19.36 -32.33
C GLU A 495 1.30 -18.63 -32.94
N ALA A 496 2.49 -18.91 -32.41
CA ALA A 496 3.75 -18.45 -32.97
C ALA A 496 4.83 -19.51 -32.71
N ASP A 497 5.66 -19.77 -33.73
CA ASP A 497 6.70 -20.80 -33.72
C ASP A 497 6.21 -22.17 -33.20
N GLY A 498 4.99 -22.57 -33.59
CA GLY A 498 4.36 -23.85 -33.22
C GLY A 498 3.80 -23.91 -31.80
N ALA A 499 3.85 -22.82 -31.03
CA ALA A 499 3.29 -22.75 -29.68
C ALA A 499 2.05 -21.82 -29.63
N PRO A 500 0.92 -22.27 -29.04
CA PRO A 500 -0.30 -21.46 -28.98
C PRO A 500 -0.11 -20.19 -28.14
N LEU A 501 -0.84 -19.14 -28.50
CA LEU A 501 -0.96 -17.93 -27.69
C LEU A 501 -1.96 -18.17 -26.56
N ASN A 502 -1.71 -17.58 -25.39
CA ASN A 502 -2.50 -17.89 -24.20
C ASN A 502 -3.10 -16.66 -23.51
N PHE A 503 -2.35 -15.57 -23.41
CA PHE A 503 -2.80 -14.32 -22.79
C PHE A 503 -2.21 -13.12 -23.55
N VAL A 504 -2.74 -12.85 -24.75
CA VAL A 504 -2.29 -11.74 -25.58
C VAL A 504 -2.75 -10.39 -25.00
N ASN A 505 -1.85 -9.42 -24.91
CA ASN A 505 -2.12 -8.19 -24.16
C ASN A 505 -1.85 -6.90 -24.95
N GLY A 506 -0.61 -6.41 -24.99
CA GLY A 506 -0.26 -5.18 -25.68
C GLY A 506 -0.06 -5.38 -27.18
N VAL A 507 -0.33 -4.33 -27.96
CA VAL A 507 -0.07 -4.28 -29.40
C VAL A 507 0.40 -2.90 -29.83
N ASP A 508 1.38 -2.86 -30.72
CA ASP A 508 1.75 -1.66 -31.48
C ASP A 508 2.11 -2.04 -32.92
N VAL A 509 2.03 -1.06 -33.81
CA VAL A 509 2.24 -1.25 -35.25
C VAL A 509 3.30 -0.28 -35.71
N ASP A 510 4.36 -0.82 -36.29
CA ASP A 510 5.34 -0.03 -37.05
C ASP A 510 4.64 0.53 -38.28
N GLN A 511 4.55 1.86 -38.33
CA GLN A 511 3.79 2.56 -39.35
C GLN A 511 4.50 2.60 -40.71
N ASP A 512 5.80 2.30 -40.74
CA ASP A 512 6.60 2.29 -41.97
C ASP A 512 6.63 0.89 -42.58
N THR A 513 6.82 -0.15 -41.75
CA THR A 513 6.91 -1.54 -42.23
C THR A 513 5.56 -2.27 -42.23
N GLY A 514 4.60 -1.82 -41.44
CA GLY A 514 3.34 -2.53 -41.20
C GLY A 514 3.47 -3.73 -40.27
N HIS A 515 4.67 -4.04 -39.75
CA HIS A 515 4.85 -5.11 -38.78
C HIS A 515 4.09 -4.80 -37.47
N VAL A 516 3.44 -5.84 -36.93
CA VAL A 516 2.65 -5.73 -35.72
C VAL A 516 3.40 -6.41 -34.58
N TYR A 517 3.77 -5.64 -33.57
CA TYR A 517 4.45 -6.13 -32.37
C TYR A 517 3.44 -6.30 -31.25
N PHE A 518 3.47 -7.44 -30.58
CA PHE A 518 2.50 -7.75 -29.53
C PHE A 518 3.11 -8.64 -28.45
N THR A 519 2.47 -8.66 -27.28
CA THR A 519 2.92 -9.43 -26.12
C THR A 519 1.95 -10.58 -25.82
N ASP A 520 2.52 -11.71 -25.40
CA ASP A 520 1.80 -12.80 -24.75
C ASP A 520 2.25 -12.85 -23.29
N SER A 521 1.38 -12.40 -22.38
CA SER A 521 1.70 -12.10 -20.99
C SER A 521 2.10 -13.32 -20.16
N SER A 522 1.61 -14.51 -20.51
CA SER A 522 1.93 -15.76 -19.82
C SER A 522 1.52 -16.96 -20.66
N ALA A 523 2.42 -17.94 -20.82
CA ALA A 523 2.07 -19.23 -21.41
C ALA A 523 1.34 -20.16 -20.41
N THR A 524 1.34 -19.81 -19.12
CA THR A 524 0.81 -20.66 -18.04
C THR A 524 -0.56 -20.19 -17.56
N TYR A 525 -0.78 -18.88 -17.46
CA TYR A 525 -1.96 -18.28 -16.86
C TYR A 525 -2.76 -17.48 -17.89
N GLN A 526 -4.06 -17.70 -17.94
CA GLN A 526 -4.99 -16.89 -18.72
C GLN A 526 -5.62 -15.81 -17.85
N ARG A 527 -6.15 -14.75 -18.48
CA ARG A 527 -7.03 -13.81 -17.80
C ARG A 527 -8.28 -14.55 -17.33
N ARG A 528 -8.70 -14.43 -16.07
CA ARG A 528 -10.05 -14.88 -15.62
C ARG A 528 -10.67 -13.82 -14.72
N LEU A 529 -11.87 -13.35 -15.07
CA LEU A 529 -12.74 -12.63 -14.13
C LEU A 529 -13.71 -13.64 -13.49
N GLN A 530 -13.38 -14.19 -12.31
CA GLN A 530 -14.40 -14.88 -11.52
C GLN A 530 -15.28 -13.86 -10.80
N ARG A 531 -16.60 -13.91 -11.07
CA ARG A 531 -17.61 -13.62 -10.04
C ARG A 531 -17.98 -14.95 -9.37
N PRO A 532 -18.08 -15.01 -8.04
CA PRO A 532 -18.36 -16.26 -7.34
C PRO A 532 -19.75 -16.80 -7.69
N LYS A 533 -19.84 -18.09 -8.07
CA LYS A 533 -21.10 -18.84 -8.11
C LYS A 533 -21.44 -19.37 -6.70
N PRO A 534 -22.72 -19.49 -6.31
CA PRO A 534 -23.09 -19.81 -4.92
C PRO A 534 -23.08 -21.30 -4.53
N SER A 535 -22.60 -22.24 -5.35
CA SER A 535 -22.96 -23.66 -5.18
C SER A 535 -21.84 -24.69 -5.39
N ILE A 536 -20.60 -24.41 -4.97
CA ILE A 536 -19.52 -25.41 -4.90
C ILE A 536 -18.90 -25.32 -3.49
N PRO A 537 -18.57 -26.43 -2.80
CA PRO A 537 -17.98 -26.37 -1.47
C PRO A 537 -16.54 -25.86 -1.56
N PHE A 538 -16.31 -24.65 -1.03
CA PHE A 538 -15.05 -23.92 -1.19
C PHE A 538 -14.17 -23.97 0.08
N CYS A 539 -12.87 -24.11 -0.16
CA CYS A 539 -11.80 -24.33 0.82
C CYS A 539 -11.65 -23.17 1.86
N PRO A 540 -11.45 -23.44 3.17
CA PRO A 540 -11.60 -22.41 4.23
C PRO A 540 -10.41 -21.46 4.43
N CYS A 541 -9.38 -21.50 3.58
CA CYS A 541 -8.15 -20.71 3.73
C CYS A 541 -8.23 -19.27 3.17
N LEU A 542 -9.34 -18.82 2.59
CA LEU A 542 -9.39 -17.55 1.82
C LEU A 542 -10.46 -16.53 2.23
N ILE A 543 -11.14 -16.67 3.36
CA ILE A 543 -12.29 -15.81 3.66
C ILE A 543 -11.98 -14.80 4.78
N ASN A 544 -11.36 -13.68 4.39
CA ASN A 544 -11.65 -12.35 4.95
C ASN A 544 -11.01 -11.20 4.13
N TYR A 545 -10.95 -11.35 2.82
CA TYR A 545 -10.90 -10.21 1.91
C TYR A 545 -12.35 -9.87 1.51
N THR A 546 -12.72 -8.60 1.63
CA THR A 546 -13.92 -8.06 1.00
C THR A 546 -13.84 -8.41 -0.48
N PHE A 547 -14.88 -9.04 -1.04
CA PHE A 547 -15.00 -9.52 -2.42
C PHE A 547 -14.09 -8.79 -3.43
N ILE A 548 -12.88 -9.32 -3.63
CA ILE A 548 -12.02 -9.01 -4.76
C ILE A 548 -12.25 -10.18 -5.72
N SER A 549 -12.62 -9.88 -6.96
CA SER A 549 -12.50 -10.83 -8.05
C SER A 549 -11.02 -11.26 -8.09
N CYS A 550 -10.69 -12.45 -7.57
CA CYS A 550 -9.36 -13.03 -7.76
C CYS A 550 -9.23 -13.31 -9.25
N SER A 551 -8.60 -12.40 -9.97
CA SER A 551 -8.17 -12.66 -11.33
C SER A 551 -6.82 -13.36 -11.29
N ASP A 552 -6.71 -14.43 -12.07
CA ASP A 552 -5.52 -15.27 -12.14
C ASP A 552 -4.23 -14.49 -12.48
N TYR A 553 -4.32 -13.26 -13.02
CA TYR A 553 -3.12 -12.43 -13.28
C TYR A 553 -2.33 -12.08 -12.01
N ILE A 554 -2.93 -12.02 -10.82
CA ILE A 554 -2.19 -11.82 -9.56
C ILE A 554 -1.27 -13.03 -9.29
N MET A 555 -1.68 -14.23 -9.72
CA MET A 555 -0.86 -15.43 -9.59
C MET A 555 0.41 -15.34 -10.43
N ILE A 556 0.38 -14.71 -11.61
CA ILE A 556 1.57 -14.49 -12.46
C ILE A 556 2.67 -13.80 -11.66
N SER A 557 2.34 -12.72 -10.95
CA SER A 557 3.30 -12.00 -10.11
C SER A 557 3.70 -12.75 -8.83
N LEU A 558 2.79 -13.53 -8.24
CA LEU A 558 3.06 -14.28 -6.99
C LEU A 558 3.89 -15.55 -7.20
N THR A 559 3.75 -16.23 -8.34
CA THR A 559 4.54 -17.41 -8.69
C THR A 559 5.87 -17.06 -9.35
N GLY A 560 6.06 -15.79 -9.70
CA GLY A 560 7.25 -15.35 -10.44
C GLY A 560 7.25 -15.89 -11.86
N ASP A 561 6.07 -16.04 -12.47
CA ASP A 561 5.96 -16.51 -13.85
C ASP A 561 6.70 -15.58 -14.81
N ALA A 562 7.64 -16.18 -15.53
CA ALA A 562 8.49 -15.53 -16.52
C ALA A 562 8.38 -16.26 -17.87
N THR A 563 7.19 -16.80 -18.19
CA THR A 563 6.93 -17.49 -19.47
C THR A 563 6.45 -16.55 -20.58
N GLY A 564 6.36 -15.26 -20.31
CA GLY A 564 5.87 -14.27 -21.27
C GLY A 564 6.78 -14.10 -22.49
N ARG A 565 6.18 -13.65 -23.59
CA ARG A 565 6.83 -13.53 -24.91
C ARG A 565 6.58 -12.16 -25.55
N LEU A 566 7.57 -11.66 -26.28
CA LEU A 566 7.44 -10.59 -27.26
C LEU A 566 7.38 -11.23 -28.64
N LEU A 567 6.40 -10.83 -29.46
CA LEU A 567 6.13 -11.41 -30.77
C LEU A 567 6.02 -10.33 -31.85
N ARG A 568 6.26 -10.75 -33.10
CA ARG A 568 6.03 -9.95 -34.30
C ARG A 568 5.18 -10.72 -35.28
N TYR A 569 4.10 -10.12 -35.73
CA TYR A 569 3.29 -10.57 -36.86
C TYR A 569 3.63 -9.77 -38.10
N ASP A 570 3.81 -10.48 -39.21
CA ASP A 570 4.05 -9.89 -40.52
C ASP A 570 2.81 -10.06 -41.41
N PRO A 571 2.07 -8.97 -41.71
CA PRO A 571 0.88 -9.04 -42.55
C PRO A 571 1.15 -9.50 -43.99
N ALA A 572 2.38 -9.38 -44.49
CA ALA A 572 2.74 -9.79 -45.85
C ALA A 572 2.85 -11.31 -45.99
N THR A 573 3.42 -11.96 -44.97
CA THR A 573 3.58 -13.43 -44.93
C THR A 573 2.46 -14.14 -44.18
N GLY A 574 1.71 -13.43 -43.33
CA GLY A 574 0.68 -13.98 -42.47
C GLY A 574 1.22 -14.76 -41.27
N GLY A 575 2.54 -14.72 -41.02
CA GLY A 575 3.19 -15.45 -39.94
C GLY A 575 3.48 -14.61 -38.69
N ALA A 576 3.43 -15.25 -37.52
CA ALA A 576 3.89 -14.68 -36.26
C ALA A 576 5.15 -15.41 -35.76
N ALA A 577 6.17 -14.64 -35.37
CA ALA A 577 7.44 -15.14 -34.85
C ALA A 577 7.72 -14.59 -33.44
N VAL A 578 8.39 -15.38 -32.60
CA VAL A 578 8.80 -14.98 -31.26
C VAL A 578 10.13 -14.22 -31.34
N LEU A 579 10.17 -13.01 -30.79
CA LEU A 579 11.37 -12.17 -30.74
C LEU A 579 12.13 -12.30 -29.42
N ALA A 580 11.40 -12.44 -28.30
CA ALA A 580 11.98 -12.67 -27.00
C ALA A 580 11.06 -13.54 -26.14
N THR A 581 11.66 -14.37 -25.28
CA THR A 581 10.98 -15.21 -24.29
C THR A 581 11.54 -14.90 -22.90
N GLY A 582 10.97 -15.52 -21.85
CA GLY A 582 11.50 -15.34 -20.50
C GLY A 582 11.02 -14.06 -19.80
N LEU A 583 10.01 -13.39 -20.35
CA LEU A 583 9.55 -12.08 -19.87
C LEU A 583 8.57 -12.25 -18.70
N SER A 584 8.75 -11.44 -17.65
CA SER A 584 7.94 -11.47 -16.44
C SER A 584 6.68 -10.60 -16.57
N PHE A 585 5.59 -11.21 -17.03
CA PHE A 585 4.30 -10.56 -17.24
C PHE A 585 4.38 -9.33 -18.17
N PRO A 586 4.78 -9.50 -19.45
CA PRO A 586 4.85 -8.40 -20.40
C PRO A 586 3.43 -7.93 -20.76
N ASN A 587 3.11 -6.67 -20.46
CA ASN A 587 1.78 -6.09 -20.72
C ASN A 587 1.83 -5.17 -21.93
N GLY A 588 2.45 -4.00 -21.82
CA GLY A 588 2.56 -3.03 -22.91
C GLY A 588 3.74 -3.27 -23.86
N VAL A 589 3.58 -2.77 -25.08
CA VAL A 589 4.62 -2.78 -26.13
C VAL A 589 4.51 -1.49 -26.95
N ALA A 590 5.64 -0.91 -27.33
CA ALA A 590 5.69 0.25 -28.22
C ALA A 590 6.92 0.19 -29.14
N VAL A 591 6.73 0.36 -30.44
CA VAL A 591 7.87 0.47 -31.38
C VAL A 591 8.46 1.88 -31.31
N SER A 592 9.79 2.00 -31.43
CA SER A 592 10.48 3.29 -31.46
C SER A 592 10.14 4.10 -32.71
N ALA A 593 10.31 5.42 -32.64
CA ALA A 593 9.96 6.32 -33.73
C ALA A 593 10.74 6.05 -35.03
N ASP A 594 11.97 5.59 -34.88
CA ASP A 594 12.92 5.25 -35.94
C ASP A 594 12.89 3.76 -36.34
N GLY A 595 12.02 2.96 -35.73
CA GLY A 595 11.91 1.52 -35.97
C GLY A 595 13.16 0.70 -35.60
N THR A 596 14.07 1.24 -34.80
CA THR A 596 15.30 0.53 -34.40
C THR A 596 15.11 -0.46 -33.27
N HIS A 597 14.10 -0.26 -32.42
CA HIS A 597 13.84 -1.11 -31.25
C HIS A 597 12.38 -1.10 -30.83
N VAL A 598 12.02 -2.03 -29.94
CA VAL A 598 10.72 -2.12 -29.28
C VAL A 598 10.91 -1.98 -27.78
N VAL A 599 10.07 -1.16 -27.15
CA VAL A 599 9.99 -1.03 -25.69
C VAL A 599 8.90 -1.96 -25.18
N VAL A 600 9.20 -2.75 -24.15
CA VAL A 600 8.26 -3.68 -23.52
C VAL A 600 8.11 -3.36 -22.04
N ALA A 601 6.86 -3.25 -21.56
CA ALA A 601 6.57 -3.10 -20.15
C ALA A 601 6.57 -4.45 -19.45
N GLU A 602 7.58 -4.68 -18.59
CA GLU A 602 7.68 -5.87 -17.77
C GLU A 602 7.09 -5.59 -16.38
N THR A 603 5.90 -6.15 -16.14
CA THR A 603 5.02 -5.72 -15.05
C THR A 603 5.57 -6.11 -13.68
N THR A 604 5.92 -7.38 -13.49
CA THR A 604 6.28 -7.90 -12.17
C THR A 604 7.55 -7.24 -11.59
N PRO A 605 8.62 -7.02 -12.37
CA PRO A 605 9.82 -6.30 -11.91
C PRO A 605 9.66 -4.76 -11.92
N CYS A 606 8.53 -4.23 -12.40
CA CYS A 606 8.26 -2.79 -12.49
C CYS A 606 9.28 -2.04 -13.35
N ARG A 607 9.57 -2.51 -14.57
CA ARG A 607 10.55 -1.88 -15.46
C ARG A 607 10.13 -1.90 -16.93
N LEU A 608 10.80 -1.09 -17.74
CA LEU A 608 10.78 -1.22 -19.20
C LEU A 608 12.02 -1.97 -19.67
N LEU A 609 11.84 -2.77 -20.71
CA LEU A 609 12.91 -3.40 -21.47
C LEU A 609 12.97 -2.78 -22.88
N ARG A 610 14.16 -2.78 -23.48
CA ARG A 610 14.39 -2.44 -24.88
C ARG A 610 14.86 -3.68 -25.62
N HIS A 611 14.16 -4.06 -26.68
CA HIS A 611 14.54 -5.13 -27.59
C HIS A 611 14.94 -4.55 -28.94
N TRP A 612 16.19 -4.77 -29.35
CA TRP A 612 16.75 -4.18 -30.56
C TRP A 612 16.29 -4.93 -31.81
N LEU A 613 15.71 -4.21 -32.77
CA LEU A 613 15.26 -4.76 -34.06
C LEU A 613 16.35 -4.64 -35.14
N ARG A 614 17.18 -3.60 -35.05
CA ARG A 614 18.21 -3.24 -36.03
C ARG A 614 19.51 -2.86 -35.34
N GLY A 615 20.58 -2.78 -36.13
CA GLY A 615 21.91 -2.40 -35.67
C GLY A 615 22.70 -3.56 -35.03
N PRO A 616 23.89 -3.27 -34.46
CA PRO A 616 24.81 -4.29 -33.96
C PRO A 616 24.23 -5.15 -32.82
N ALA A 617 23.26 -4.63 -32.09
CA ALA A 617 22.60 -5.31 -30.97
C ALA A 617 21.28 -6.01 -31.37
N ALA A 618 20.94 -6.07 -32.66
CA ALA A 618 19.69 -6.66 -33.14
C ALA A 618 19.45 -8.08 -32.57
N GLY A 619 18.24 -8.33 -32.09
CA GLY A 619 17.83 -9.58 -31.44
C GLY A 619 18.11 -9.66 -29.94
N THR A 620 18.81 -8.68 -29.36
CA THR A 620 19.09 -8.64 -27.90
C THR A 620 18.07 -7.80 -27.14
N THR A 621 17.88 -8.12 -25.86
CA THR A 621 16.97 -7.40 -24.95
C THR A 621 17.73 -6.93 -23.71
N GLU A 622 17.52 -5.68 -23.30
CA GLU A 622 18.18 -5.07 -22.14
C GLU A 622 17.20 -4.22 -21.29
N PRO A 623 17.49 -4.00 -19.99
CA PRO A 623 16.73 -3.05 -19.19
C PRO A 623 16.84 -1.62 -19.76
N PHE A 624 15.71 -0.92 -19.83
CA PHE A 624 15.64 0.43 -20.38
C PHE A 624 15.29 1.49 -19.34
N ALA A 625 14.28 1.25 -18.49
CA ALA A 625 13.86 2.20 -17.45
C ALA A 625 13.33 1.49 -16.21
N ASP A 626 13.68 2.00 -15.02
CA ASP A 626 13.13 1.53 -13.76
C ASP A 626 11.90 2.37 -13.36
N LEU A 627 10.78 1.73 -13.04
CA LEU A 627 9.49 2.41 -12.87
C LEU A 627 8.97 2.38 -11.43
N PRO A 628 8.33 3.46 -10.94
CA PRO A 628 7.83 3.53 -9.56
C PRO A 628 6.59 2.64 -9.29
N GLY A 629 6.07 1.94 -10.30
CA GLY A 629 4.88 1.11 -10.20
C GLY A 629 4.83 0.00 -11.22
N TYR A 630 3.79 -0.84 -11.13
CA TYR A 630 3.53 -1.96 -12.04
C TYR A 630 3.05 -1.42 -13.39
N PRO A 631 3.87 -1.45 -14.45
CA PRO A 631 3.47 -0.94 -15.74
C PRO A 631 2.38 -1.78 -16.40
N ASP A 632 1.58 -1.12 -17.23
CA ASP A 632 0.60 -1.76 -18.10
C ASP A 632 0.92 -1.39 -19.55
N ASN A 633 0.03 -0.70 -20.28
CA ASN A 633 0.33 -0.24 -21.63
C ASN A 633 1.40 0.88 -21.65
N VAL A 634 2.19 0.85 -22.72
CA VAL A 634 3.22 1.83 -23.05
C VAL A 634 2.85 2.45 -24.38
N ARG A 635 2.89 3.78 -24.47
CA ARG A 635 2.63 4.51 -25.71
C ARG A 635 3.69 5.54 -25.96
N ARG A 636 4.10 5.68 -27.21
CA ARG A 636 4.85 6.87 -27.62
C ARG A 636 4.01 8.11 -27.33
N ALA A 637 4.59 9.06 -26.61
CA ALA A 637 3.98 10.35 -26.40
C ALA A 637 3.92 11.10 -27.75
N GLY A 638 2.80 11.74 -28.05
CA GLY A 638 2.72 12.65 -29.19
C GLY A 638 3.56 13.90 -28.93
N ALA A 639 3.88 14.66 -29.98
CA ALA A 639 4.42 16.01 -29.85
C ALA A 639 3.37 16.92 -29.18
N GLY A 640 3.33 16.93 -27.84
CA GLY A 640 2.48 17.80 -27.04
C GLY A 640 2.99 19.25 -27.02
N ALA A 641 2.15 20.16 -26.53
CA ALA A 641 2.45 21.60 -26.46
C ALA A 641 3.62 21.98 -25.51
N ASP A 642 4.06 21.02 -24.68
CA ASP A 642 5.12 21.13 -23.66
C ASP A 642 6.30 20.18 -23.98
N ALA A 643 6.40 19.66 -25.21
CA ALA A 643 7.56 18.88 -25.63
C ALA A 643 8.77 19.82 -25.69
N ASP A 644 9.76 19.62 -24.81
CA ASP A 644 11.10 20.14 -25.03
C ASP A 644 11.47 19.79 -26.47
N ALA A 645 11.65 20.82 -27.31
CA ALA A 645 11.85 20.69 -28.73
C ALA A 645 13.16 19.91 -29.00
N GLY A 646 13.08 18.58 -29.08
CA GLY A 646 14.24 17.73 -29.38
C GLY A 646 14.22 16.30 -28.85
N HIS A 647 13.30 15.92 -27.95
CA HIS A 647 13.29 14.56 -27.36
C HIS A 647 11.98 13.82 -27.59
N ASP A 648 12.09 12.51 -27.85
CA ASP A 648 10.97 11.57 -27.86
C ASP A 648 10.69 11.04 -26.45
N TYR A 649 9.43 10.68 -26.17
CA TYR A 649 9.00 10.17 -24.87
C TYR A 649 8.03 9.00 -24.99
N TYR A 650 7.92 8.24 -23.91
CA TYR A 650 6.90 7.22 -23.70
C TYR A 650 6.03 7.56 -22.50
N TRP A 651 4.72 7.48 -22.65
CA TRP A 651 3.79 7.37 -21.54
C TRP A 651 3.68 5.90 -21.13
N VAL A 652 3.79 5.65 -19.83
CA VAL A 652 3.63 4.32 -19.24
C VAL A 652 2.54 4.39 -18.20
N ALA A 653 1.43 3.68 -18.42
CA ALA A 653 0.37 3.54 -17.43
C ALA A 653 0.84 2.64 -16.29
N LEU A 654 0.49 3.00 -15.04
CA LEU A 654 0.86 2.26 -13.85
C LEU A 654 -0.40 1.85 -13.08
N ASN A 655 -0.60 0.54 -12.92
CA ASN A 655 -1.79 0.00 -12.24
C ASN A 655 -1.75 0.20 -10.73
N ARG A 656 -0.57 0.05 -10.13
CA ARG A 656 -0.32 0.09 -8.69
C ARG A 656 1.09 0.60 -8.42
N ASP A 657 1.32 1.11 -7.22
CA ASP A 657 2.65 1.43 -6.72
C ASP A 657 3.50 0.15 -6.56
N ARG A 658 4.81 0.24 -6.78
CA ARG A 658 5.76 -0.89 -6.66
C ARG A 658 5.72 -1.54 -5.26
N SER A 659 5.34 -0.81 -4.22
CA SER A 659 5.19 -1.37 -2.86
C SER A 659 3.91 -2.19 -2.65
N TRP A 660 2.96 -2.18 -3.60
CA TRP A 660 1.61 -2.72 -3.40
C TRP A 660 1.56 -4.21 -3.03
N LEU A 661 2.35 -5.07 -3.68
CA LEU A 661 2.41 -6.51 -3.32
C LEU A 661 2.93 -6.74 -1.88
N LYS A 662 3.68 -5.78 -1.31
CA LYS A 662 4.24 -5.85 0.05
C LYS A 662 3.36 -5.15 1.10
N GLU A 663 2.62 -4.12 0.70
CA GLU A 663 1.92 -3.19 1.61
C GLU A 663 0.39 -3.23 1.54
N GLY A 664 -0.20 -3.75 0.45
CA GLY A 664 -1.63 -4.01 0.31
C GLY A 664 -2.56 -2.78 0.22
N ILE A 665 -2.02 -1.56 0.23
CA ILE A 665 -2.75 -0.29 0.05
C ILE A 665 -1.93 0.69 -0.80
N THR A 666 -2.59 1.55 -1.58
CA THR A 666 -1.94 2.61 -2.40
C THR A 666 -2.47 4.00 -2.06
N PRO A 667 -2.01 4.65 -0.98
CA PRO A 667 -2.30 6.05 -0.74
C PRO A 667 -1.29 6.90 -1.51
N ARG A 668 -1.72 7.58 -2.60
CA ARG A 668 -0.92 8.46 -3.51
C ARG A 668 -0.25 7.78 -4.72
N SER A 669 -0.92 6.80 -5.35
CA SER A 669 -0.38 6.11 -6.54
C SER A 669 0.02 7.08 -7.66
N VAL A 670 1.21 6.84 -8.21
CA VAL A 670 1.54 7.29 -9.57
C VAL A 670 0.69 6.45 -10.50
N ALA A 671 -0.12 7.10 -11.33
CA ALA A 671 -1.02 6.43 -12.24
C ALA A 671 -0.43 6.31 -13.65
N ALA A 672 0.52 7.18 -13.99
CA ALA A 672 1.36 7.03 -15.16
C ALA A 672 2.65 7.84 -15.02
N VAL A 673 3.66 7.49 -15.81
CA VAL A 673 4.91 8.23 -15.90
C VAL A 673 5.28 8.52 -17.35
N ARG A 674 5.97 9.64 -17.57
CA ARG A 674 6.59 9.97 -18.85
C ARG A 674 8.08 9.66 -18.77
N VAL A 675 8.54 8.80 -19.67
CA VAL A 675 9.91 8.29 -19.75
C VAL A 675 10.57 8.85 -21.00
N ARG A 676 11.79 9.39 -20.88
CA ARG A 676 12.54 9.92 -22.03
C ARG A 676 13.11 8.77 -22.88
N ALA A 677 12.92 8.83 -24.20
CA ALA A 677 13.23 7.74 -25.11
C ALA A 677 14.74 7.48 -25.28
N ASP A 678 15.58 8.51 -25.12
CA ASP A 678 17.05 8.41 -25.27
C ASP A 678 17.75 7.81 -24.04
N THR A 679 17.26 8.16 -22.85
CA THR A 679 17.96 7.95 -21.56
C THR A 679 17.22 6.98 -20.64
N GLY A 680 15.95 6.68 -20.90
CA GLY A 680 15.11 5.91 -19.99
C GLY A 680 14.76 6.65 -18.69
N ALA A 681 15.07 7.95 -18.60
CA ALA A 681 14.82 8.75 -17.40
C ALA A 681 13.32 9.04 -17.23
N VAL A 682 12.80 8.78 -16.02
CA VAL A 682 11.44 9.18 -15.64
C VAL A 682 11.44 10.68 -15.35
N VAL A 683 10.78 11.47 -16.19
CA VAL A 683 10.81 12.94 -16.11
C VAL A 683 9.51 13.53 -15.57
N GLU A 684 8.39 12.81 -15.72
CA GLU A 684 7.08 13.28 -15.30
C GLU A 684 6.24 12.16 -14.68
N ALA A 685 5.42 12.50 -13.69
CA ALA A 685 4.51 11.57 -13.04
C ALA A 685 3.09 12.15 -12.92
N LEU A 686 2.09 11.43 -13.43
CA LEU A 686 0.67 11.73 -13.23
C LEU A 686 0.18 11.09 -11.93
N ARG A 687 -0.41 11.89 -11.04
CA ARG A 687 -0.86 11.47 -9.70
C ARG A 687 -2.31 11.87 -9.42
N GLY A 688 -2.95 11.16 -8.49
CA GLY A 688 -4.22 11.62 -7.91
C GLY A 688 -5.50 11.14 -8.59
N LEU A 689 -5.46 10.09 -9.41
CA LEU A 689 -6.64 9.50 -10.08
C LEU A 689 -7.52 8.62 -9.16
N GLY A 690 -7.46 8.83 -7.84
CA GLY A 690 -8.21 8.05 -6.85
C GLY A 690 -7.74 6.60 -6.74
N ASN A 691 -8.68 5.66 -6.54
CA ASN A 691 -8.40 4.22 -6.41
C ASN A 691 -8.57 3.43 -7.73
N ALA A 692 -8.88 4.10 -8.84
CA ALA A 692 -9.03 3.43 -10.14
C ALA A 692 -7.64 3.02 -10.67
N THR A 693 -7.54 1.83 -11.27
CA THR A 693 -6.38 1.45 -12.10
C THR A 693 -6.32 2.33 -13.33
N VAL A 694 -5.12 2.63 -13.82
CA VAL A 694 -4.92 3.20 -15.15
C VAL A 694 -4.12 2.19 -15.94
N SER A 695 -4.70 1.76 -17.05
CA SER A 695 -4.12 0.76 -17.94
C SER A 695 -3.55 1.36 -19.21
N GLU A 696 -3.92 2.61 -19.55
CA GLU A 696 -3.46 3.30 -20.75
C GLU A 696 -3.42 4.82 -20.55
N VAL A 697 -2.40 5.47 -21.11
CA VAL A 697 -2.33 6.93 -21.23
C VAL A 697 -1.93 7.28 -22.65
N LEU A 698 -2.86 7.89 -23.39
CA LEU A 698 -2.66 8.31 -24.76
C LEU A 698 -2.74 9.84 -24.85
N GLU A 699 -1.64 10.46 -25.29
CA GLU A 699 -1.55 11.89 -25.50
C GLU A 699 -1.99 12.31 -26.90
N ARG A 700 -2.81 13.36 -26.97
CA ARG A 700 -3.28 13.98 -28.22
C ARG A 700 -2.81 15.43 -28.32
N PRO A 701 -2.75 15.98 -29.56
CA PRO A 701 -2.41 17.39 -29.78
C PRO A 701 -3.22 18.33 -28.89
N GLY A 702 -2.57 19.41 -28.43
CA GLY A 702 -3.18 20.36 -27.48
C GLY A 702 -3.15 19.90 -26.01
N GLY A 703 -2.30 18.92 -25.67
CA GLY A 703 -2.06 18.51 -24.27
C GLY A 703 -3.22 17.72 -23.65
N ALA A 704 -4.03 17.06 -24.48
CA ALA A 704 -5.13 16.23 -24.01
C ALA A 704 -4.63 14.81 -23.73
N LEU A 705 -4.76 14.36 -22.48
CA LEU A 705 -4.45 12.99 -22.07
C LEU A 705 -5.74 12.18 -21.95
N TRP A 706 -5.81 11.09 -22.70
CA TRP A 706 -6.90 10.12 -22.64
C TRP A 706 -6.45 8.91 -21.82
N LEU A 707 -7.27 8.53 -20.85
CA LEU A 707 -6.95 7.54 -19.81
C LEU A 707 -7.86 6.33 -19.94
N GLY A 708 -7.27 5.16 -20.17
CA GLY A 708 -7.94 3.88 -20.14
C GLY A 708 -7.83 3.20 -18.78
N SER A 709 -8.79 2.34 -18.46
CA SER A 709 -8.83 1.56 -17.23
C SER A 709 -9.69 0.31 -17.39
N VAL A 710 -9.20 -0.84 -16.92
CA VAL A 710 -9.96 -2.10 -16.86
C VAL A 710 -11.12 -2.07 -15.87
N ASP A 711 -11.11 -1.16 -14.89
CA ASP A 711 -12.04 -1.17 -13.75
C ASP A 711 -13.17 -0.14 -13.88
N THR A 712 -13.04 0.84 -14.78
CA THR A 712 -13.98 1.97 -14.84
C THR A 712 -15.07 1.79 -15.90
N PRO A 713 -16.25 2.42 -15.71
CA PRO A 713 -17.30 2.45 -16.71
C PRO A 713 -17.19 3.65 -17.69
N TYR A 714 -16.02 4.26 -17.84
CA TYR A 714 -15.81 5.46 -18.65
C TYR A 714 -14.36 5.57 -19.14
N VAL A 715 -14.12 6.30 -20.23
CA VAL A 715 -12.77 6.75 -20.60
C VAL A 715 -12.51 8.08 -19.92
N GLY A 716 -11.34 8.26 -19.29
CA GLY A 716 -10.97 9.52 -18.66
C GLY A 716 -10.37 10.50 -19.68
N LEU A 717 -10.76 11.77 -19.63
CA LEU A 717 -10.15 12.84 -20.41
C LEU A 717 -9.58 13.91 -19.48
N PHE A 718 -8.30 14.22 -19.62
CA PHE A 718 -7.63 15.31 -18.92
C PHE A 718 -7.03 16.28 -19.95
N ARG A 719 -7.05 17.58 -19.65
CA ARG A 719 -6.43 18.62 -20.48
C ARG A 719 -5.41 19.40 -19.65
N THR A 720 -4.16 19.40 -20.08
CA THR A 720 -3.11 20.26 -19.50
C THR A 720 -3.33 21.69 -20.01
N GLY A 721 -3.64 22.65 -19.12
CA GLY A 721 -3.74 24.08 -19.50
C GLY A 721 -5.12 24.74 -19.44
N ILE A 722 -5.94 24.43 -18.42
CA ILE A 722 -7.04 25.32 -17.97
C ILE A 722 -6.69 25.94 -16.63
#